data_AF-A0A6P1Y2G2-F1
#
_entry.id   AF-A0A6P1Y2G2-F1
#
_cell.length_a   1.000
_cell.length_b   1.000
_cell.length_c   1.000
_cell.angle_alpha   90.00
_cell.angle_beta   90.00
_cell.angle_gamma   90.00
#
_symmetry.space_group_name_H-M   'P 1'
#
loop_
_entity.id
_entity.type
_entity.pdbx_description
1 polymer ?
#
loop_
_entity_poly.entity_id
_entity_poly.type
_entity_poly.pdbx_seq_one_letter_code
_entity_poly.pdbx_strand_id
1 'polypeptide(L)'
;MNHDAKKNVCPFMRMCSICIALIAAVMFFGCKQNMGNESKTPSQPKYTLTFSVDGGNGFLEAKVDGTKINSRDQVEKEKTVVFTAKPFSDYSVDTWSIDGSAFEEGSGTAGNRTAKVKITAGTTVKVKFKPTLTDQEKADKAKEALQLSFQNGDTADSISSHWLNLPVSGLHNTKISWQSNRENIIKIKKENEWNCYGSITRPEENTQVTLTASITRGSASATKSFPVTVRGINEDAVISAAEQAVRAIPSFVTKDTSPIQLSPKETVSVSNGSSNSSVEVNIKWKAEPAGVISDSDGTVTPHETEIKKVRLTATAKKGTAKISKDIEVTVYPKNNEPNLQTVVESIVNGIPAEIDADIQLPQSPTGYQLTWSSSNDSILKIAGNSGHIETWDLVNRTVKLTATLKKNAAGEAATKPKTLTIKARKKFTRKANIYGNGGTYEFDDNKLTLRHGDDEPAAVYRVSIDAVAKTITATLERITYSGRGHYTTNTLLKPEEMAKSQLASTKQLFDMYFSLFEFQQKPLVTLQDIRITIQQFPDQPNFKTDKELFEKWFQYSLSMMSYEEFLKKTKEEQSELLKTVLKSWHDSIYKTFGFDKTVPLTEARAKQKLFLKKAADARLERAKKAYVYQYHIEGEVLHTNAQYIPNTLWYRQPGKYSFHAEDGEIKDVSLLVNTEFDGTTYSHINIKKANEQTMQFFAGNYDGSPSFTAQDDDRGVPNKEIKVDITGEDKDAHTLSVQISGAVSFTGVLTFSGRAIPESWDEF
;
A
#
# COMPACT_ATOMS: atom_id res chain seq x y z
N MET A 1 -20.54 -32.81 11.32
CA MET A 1 -21.19 -32.79 9.99
C MET A 1 -20.66 -31.56 9.26
N ASN A 2 -20.16 -31.80 8.04
CA ASN A 2 -19.02 -31.11 7.44
C ASN A 2 -19.21 -29.62 7.13
N HIS A 3 -18.45 -28.78 7.84
CA HIS A 3 -18.02 -27.46 7.42
C HIS A 3 -16.51 -27.54 7.19
N ASP A 4 -16.07 -27.75 5.94
CA ASP A 4 -14.73 -27.36 5.44
C ASP A 4 -14.52 -27.89 4.02
N ALA A 5 -14.94 -27.11 3.02
CA ALA A 5 -14.64 -27.39 1.60
C ALA A 5 -14.56 -26.11 0.74
N LYS A 6 -14.27 -24.94 1.33
CA LYS A 6 -14.23 -23.65 0.62
C LYS A 6 -12.87 -22.95 0.72
N LYS A 7 -11.78 -23.64 0.40
CA LYS A 7 -10.47 -23.00 0.11
C LYS A 7 -9.69 -23.87 -0.87
N ASN A 8 -9.87 -23.65 -2.17
CA ASN A 8 -8.90 -23.89 -3.24
C ASN A 8 -9.54 -23.51 -4.59
N VAL A 9 -9.53 -22.22 -4.93
CA VAL A 9 -9.97 -21.73 -6.25
C VAL A 9 -8.76 -21.73 -7.20
N CYS A 10 -8.90 -22.38 -8.35
CA CYS A 10 -7.90 -22.54 -9.41
C CYS A 10 -7.39 -21.18 -9.96
N PRO A 11 -6.10 -21.03 -10.32
CA PRO A 11 -5.58 -19.81 -10.95
C PRO A 11 -6.22 -19.48 -12.30
N PHE A 12 -6.71 -20.48 -13.06
CA PHE A 12 -7.50 -20.23 -14.28
C PHE A 12 -8.83 -19.51 -13.98
N MET A 13 -9.46 -19.81 -12.84
CA MET A 13 -10.69 -19.15 -12.39
C MET A 13 -10.48 -17.73 -11.84
N ARG A 14 -9.25 -17.36 -11.45
CA ARG A 14 -8.92 -15.95 -11.18
C ARG A 14 -8.72 -15.14 -12.45
N MET A 15 -8.38 -15.80 -13.56
CA MET A 15 -8.24 -15.16 -14.88
C MET A 15 -9.58 -15.13 -15.65
N CYS A 16 -10.51 -16.05 -15.35
CA CYS A 16 -11.81 -16.19 -16.02
C CYS A 16 -13.01 -15.46 -15.37
N SER A 17 -12.84 -14.64 -14.32
CA SER A 17 -13.90 -13.73 -13.82
C SER A 17 -14.15 -12.54 -14.79
N ILE A 18 -13.77 -12.72 -16.05
CA ILE A 18 -13.62 -11.68 -17.03
C ILE A 18 -14.02 -12.30 -18.38
N CYS A 19 -15.11 -11.81 -18.97
CA CYS A 19 -15.59 -12.01 -20.35
C CYS A 19 -16.62 -13.11 -20.67
N ILE A 20 -17.90 -12.70 -20.81
CA ILE A 20 -18.95 -13.25 -21.69
C ILE A 20 -19.64 -12.07 -22.43
N ALA A 21 -19.32 -11.82 -23.72
CA ALA A 21 -20.07 -12.05 -25.00
C ALA A 21 -20.98 -10.85 -25.44
N LEU A 22 -21.22 -10.44 -26.71
CA LEU A 22 -20.72 -10.68 -28.09
C LEU A 22 -21.32 -9.60 -29.07
N ILE A 23 -20.52 -9.14 -30.06
CA ILE A 23 -20.79 -8.68 -31.48
C ILE A 23 -21.61 -7.39 -31.79
N ALA A 24 -20.98 -6.39 -32.48
CA ALA A 24 -21.21 -6.04 -33.91
C ALA A 24 -20.48 -4.76 -34.42
N ALA A 25 -20.01 -4.81 -35.70
CA ALA A 25 -19.92 -3.74 -36.73
C ALA A 25 -18.57 -3.11 -37.20
N VAL A 26 -18.03 -3.71 -38.30
CA VAL A 26 -17.53 -3.19 -39.61
C VAL A 26 -16.43 -2.10 -39.74
N MET A 27 -15.30 -2.40 -40.44
CA MET A 27 -15.01 -2.05 -41.86
C MET A 27 -13.53 -2.20 -42.31
N PHE A 28 -13.37 -2.97 -43.41
CA PHE A 28 -12.46 -2.88 -44.57
C PHE A 28 -11.07 -2.22 -44.48
N PHE A 29 -10.03 -2.97 -44.88
CA PHE A 29 -9.14 -2.62 -46.01
C PHE A 29 -8.55 -3.91 -46.63
N GLY A 30 -8.58 -4.01 -47.96
CA GLY A 30 -8.12 -5.15 -48.74
C GLY A 30 -6.80 -4.94 -49.48
N CYS A 31 -6.44 -6.00 -50.23
CA CYS A 31 -5.33 -6.20 -51.18
C CYS A 31 -3.95 -6.52 -50.54
N LYS A 32 -3.14 -7.47 -51.03
CA LYS A 32 -3.14 -8.33 -52.24
C LYS A 32 -2.22 -9.54 -51.97
N GLN A 33 -2.52 -10.70 -52.57
CA GLN A 33 -1.65 -11.88 -52.59
C GLN A 33 -0.45 -11.68 -53.52
N ASN A 34 0.70 -12.25 -53.16
CA ASN A 34 1.74 -12.66 -54.10
C ASN A 34 2.18 -14.09 -53.74
N MET A 35 1.92 -15.03 -54.65
CA MET A 35 2.49 -16.38 -54.63
C MET A 35 3.93 -16.30 -55.14
N GLY A 36 4.87 -16.87 -54.39
CA GLY A 36 6.27 -17.06 -54.79
C GLY A 36 6.68 -18.51 -54.60
N ASN A 37 7.03 -19.14 -55.73
CA ASN A 37 7.45 -20.53 -55.95
C ASN A 37 8.45 -21.08 -54.92
N GLU A 38 8.18 -22.27 -54.36
CA GLU A 38 9.14 -23.06 -53.58
C GLU A 38 10.07 -23.88 -54.50
N SER A 39 11.37 -23.72 -54.28
CA SER A 39 12.45 -24.57 -54.82
C SER A 39 12.80 -25.65 -53.80
N LYS A 40 12.81 -26.94 -54.21
CA LYS A 40 13.19 -28.08 -53.36
C LYS A 40 14.71 -28.29 -53.33
N THR A 41 15.32 -28.10 -52.16
CA THR A 41 16.73 -28.45 -51.85
C THR A 41 16.81 -29.85 -51.20
N PRO A 42 17.89 -30.65 -51.37
CA PRO A 42 17.97 -32.02 -50.84
C PRO A 42 17.99 -32.05 -49.30
N SER A 43 17.17 -32.92 -48.70
CA SER A 43 17.02 -33.07 -47.24
C SER A 43 18.27 -33.71 -46.61
N GLN A 44 19.03 -32.96 -45.81
CA GLN A 44 20.11 -33.50 -44.97
C GLN A 44 19.57 -34.36 -43.80
N PRO A 45 20.33 -35.34 -43.29
CA PRO A 45 19.94 -36.13 -42.13
C PRO A 45 19.74 -35.24 -40.90
N LYS A 46 18.66 -35.45 -40.14
CA LYS A 46 18.36 -34.71 -38.92
C LYS A 46 18.34 -35.63 -37.70
N TYR A 47 18.80 -35.13 -36.57
CA TYR A 47 18.83 -35.85 -35.29
C TYR A 47 17.99 -35.14 -34.25
N THR A 48 17.26 -35.91 -33.44
CA THR A 48 16.49 -35.40 -32.32
C THR A 48 17.43 -34.93 -31.21
N LEU A 49 17.27 -33.68 -30.77
CA LEU A 49 18.00 -33.12 -29.64
C LEU A 49 17.08 -33.00 -28.43
N THR A 50 17.43 -33.64 -27.31
CA THR A 50 16.73 -33.46 -26.04
C THR A 50 17.60 -32.67 -25.08
N PHE A 51 17.03 -31.69 -24.38
CA PHE A 51 17.72 -31.03 -23.28
C PHE A 51 16.77 -30.68 -22.13
N SER A 52 17.30 -30.68 -20.91
CA SER A 52 16.53 -30.39 -19.70
C SER A 52 17.40 -29.84 -18.57
N VAL A 53 16.76 -29.24 -17.57
CA VAL A 53 17.41 -28.98 -16.29
C VAL A 53 17.21 -30.21 -15.40
N ASP A 54 18.28 -30.72 -14.82
CA ASP A 54 18.23 -31.82 -13.86
C ASP A 54 17.88 -31.26 -12.47
N GLY A 55 16.67 -31.55 -12.00
CA GLY A 55 16.09 -30.98 -10.79
C GLY A 55 15.36 -29.66 -11.05
N GLY A 56 16.06 -28.52 -10.97
CA GLY A 56 15.49 -27.17 -11.12
C GLY A 56 16.50 -26.06 -10.82
N ASN A 57 16.01 -24.87 -10.46
CA ASN A 57 16.79 -23.71 -10.01
C ASN A 57 17.58 -22.91 -11.06
N GLY A 58 17.13 -23.00 -12.30
CA GLY A 58 17.59 -22.19 -13.42
C GLY A 58 16.95 -22.68 -14.72
N PHE A 59 17.28 -22.02 -15.83
CA PHE A 59 16.81 -22.36 -17.17
C PHE A 59 17.93 -22.88 -18.03
N LEU A 60 17.54 -23.64 -19.05
CA LEU A 60 18.41 -24.06 -20.13
C LEU A 60 17.79 -23.64 -21.46
N GLU A 61 18.46 -22.76 -22.18
CA GLU A 61 18.09 -22.39 -23.55
C GLU A 61 19.05 -23.04 -24.55
N ALA A 62 18.58 -23.38 -25.74
CA ALA A 62 19.40 -23.87 -26.83
C ALA A 62 19.18 -23.02 -28.09
N LYS A 63 20.24 -22.78 -28.86
CA LYS A 63 20.19 -22.09 -30.14
C LYS A 63 21.02 -22.82 -31.19
N VAL A 64 20.50 -22.90 -32.41
CA VAL A 64 21.25 -23.32 -33.61
C VAL A 64 21.24 -22.15 -34.59
N ASP A 65 22.40 -21.78 -35.12
CA ASP A 65 22.57 -20.63 -36.03
C ASP A 65 21.91 -19.33 -35.53
N GLY A 66 21.99 -19.09 -34.21
CA GLY A 66 21.38 -17.91 -33.55
C GLY A 66 19.87 -18.00 -33.30
N THR A 67 19.18 -18.99 -33.85
CA THR A 67 17.74 -19.21 -33.68
C THR A 67 17.47 -20.14 -32.50
N LYS A 68 16.50 -19.78 -31.64
CA LYS A 68 16.11 -20.60 -30.47
C LYS A 68 15.42 -21.88 -30.93
N ILE A 69 15.82 -23.00 -30.32
CA ILE A 69 15.20 -24.31 -30.52
C ILE A 69 14.66 -24.84 -29.19
N ASN A 70 13.68 -25.75 -29.28
CA ASN A 70 13.05 -26.42 -28.16
C ASN A 70 13.58 -27.84 -27.99
N SER A 71 13.38 -28.40 -26.79
CA SER A 71 13.73 -29.80 -26.53
C SER A 71 12.85 -30.72 -27.36
N ARG A 72 13.46 -31.75 -27.95
CA ARG A 72 12.94 -32.69 -28.95
C ARG A 72 12.84 -32.16 -30.39
N ASP A 73 13.33 -30.95 -30.67
CA ASP A 73 13.47 -30.49 -32.05
C ASP A 73 14.51 -31.34 -32.82
N GLN A 74 14.32 -31.43 -34.13
CA GLN A 74 15.26 -32.08 -35.04
C GLN A 74 16.25 -31.07 -35.61
N VAL A 75 17.54 -31.33 -35.42
CA VAL A 75 18.63 -30.48 -35.91
C VAL A 75 19.38 -31.21 -37.02
N GLU A 76 19.72 -30.49 -38.09
CA GLU A 76 20.52 -31.04 -39.19
C GLU A 76 21.90 -31.49 -38.70
N LYS A 77 22.38 -32.60 -39.27
CA LYS A 77 23.72 -33.13 -39.00
C LYS A 77 24.80 -32.05 -39.22
N GLU A 78 25.86 -32.10 -38.43
CA GLU A 78 27.02 -31.20 -38.42
C GLU A 78 26.75 -29.77 -37.94
N LYS A 79 25.50 -29.39 -37.63
CA LYS A 79 25.21 -28.08 -37.01
C LYS A 79 25.68 -28.04 -35.56
N THR A 80 26.17 -26.87 -35.12
CA THR A 80 26.52 -26.62 -33.72
C THR A 80 25.34 -25.98 -32.99
N VAL A 81 24.97 -26.59 -31.86
CA VAL A 81 23.97 -26.07 -30.93
C VAL A 81 24.66 -25.46 -29.72
N VAL A 82 24.28 -24.23 -29.38
CA VAL A 82 24.76 -23.51 -28.19
C VAL A 82 23.69 -23.56 -27.11
N PHE A 83 24.02 -24.19 -26.00
CA PHE A 83 23.22 -24.22 -24.78
C PHE A 83 23.65 -23.08 -23.85
N THR A 84 22.69 -22.40 -23.25
CA THR A 84 22.90 -21.33 -22.26
C THR A 84 22.09 -21.60 -21.01
N ALA A 85 22.79 -21.84 -19.90
CA ALA A 85 22.22 -22.00 -18.58
C ALA A 85 22.01 -20.62 -17.91
N LYS A 86 20.81 -20.41 -17.36
CA LYS A 86 20.42 -19.20 -16.63
C LYS A 86 19.98 -19.58 -15.21
N PRO A 87 20.90 -19.64 -14.23
CA PRO A 87 20.53 -19.90 -12.85
C PRO A 87 19.56 -18.85 -12.30
N PHE A 88 18.74 -19.21 -11.31
CA PHE A 88 18.03 -18.25 -10.47
C PHE A 88 18.99 -17.39 -9.64
N SER A 89 18.48 -16.27 -9.09
CA SER A 89 19.30 -15.29 -8.34
C SER A 89 20.21 -15.92 -7.28
N ASP A 90 19.71 -16.98 -6.61
CA ASP A 90 20.38 -17.64 -5.50
C ASP A 90 21.03 -18.97 -5.92
N TYR A 91 21.34 -19.13 -7.21
CA TYR A 91 21.88 -20.37 -7.78
C TYR A 91 23.00 -20.11 -8.80
N SER A 92 23.81 -21.13 -9.01
CA SER A 92 24.87 -21.15 -10.03
C SER A 92 24.84 -22.49 -10.76
N VAL A 93 25.43 -22.55 -11.95
CA VAL A 93 25.59 -23.83 -12.66
C VAL A 93 26.50 -24.73 -11.83
N ASP A 94 26.03 -25.94 -11.55
CA ASP A 94 26.82 -26.96 -10.89
C ASP A 94 27.57 -27.77 -11.93
N THR A 95 26.85 -28.62 -12.65
CA THR A 95 27.42 -29.58 -13.60
C THR A 95 26.57 -29.68 -14.87
N TRP A 96 27.22 -30.10 -15.95
CA TRP A 96 26.58 -30.47 -17.21
C TRP A 96 26.73 -31.97 -17.45
N SER A 97 25.76 -32.58 -18.11
CA SER A 97 25.89 -33.93 -18.66
C SER A 97 25.41 -33.98 -20.10
N ILE A 98 26.03 -34.88 -20.87
CA ILE A 98 25.72 -35.10 -22.28
C ILE A 98 25.73 -36.59 -22.57
N ASP A 99 24.79 -37.03 -23.40
CA ASP A 99 24.71 -38.39 -23.94
C ASP A 99 24.50 -38.35 -25.46
N GLY A 100 25.05 -39.34 -26.17
CA GLY A 100 25.03 -39.46 -27.63
C GLY A 100 25.99 -38.54 -28.40
N SER A 101 26.63 -37.56 -27.75
CA SER A 101 27.64 -36.67 -28.36
C SER A 101 28.61 -36.12 -27.29
N ALA A 102 29.58 -35.30 -27.70
CA ALA A 102 30.52 -34.63 -26.80
C ALA A 102 30.39 -33.11 -26.87
N PHE A 103 30.68 -32.42 -25.76
CA PHE A 103 30.81 -30.96 -25.76
C PHE A 103 32.05 -30.52 -26.53
N GLU A 104 31.98 -29.35 -27.17
CA GLU A 104 33.16 -28.69 -27.73
C GLU A 104 34.12 -28.26 -26.61
N GLU A 105 35.42 -28.29 -26.88
CA GLU A 105 36.48 -27.95 -25.94
C GLU A 105 36.26 -26.56 -25.31
N GLY A 106 36.40 -26.47 -23.98
CA GLY A 106 36.18 -25.24 -23.21
C GLY A 106 34.71 -24.90 -22.93
N SER A 107 33.75 -25.71 -23.37
CA SER A 107 32.31 -25.54 -23.10
C SER A 107 31.75 -26.68 -22.25
N GLY A 108 30.64 -26.46 -21.54
CA GLY A 108 29.99 -27.54 -20.76
C GLY A 108 30.79 -28.05 -19.55
N THR A 109 31.75 -27.28 -19.04
CA THR A 109 32.46 -27.57 -17.80
C THR A 109 31.64 -27.17 -16.57
N ALA A 110 32.01 -27.67 -15.38
CA ALA A 110 31.34 -27.29 -14.13
C ALA A 110 31.41 -25.76 -13.92
N GLY A 111 30.30 -25.14 -13.50
CA GLY A 111 30.20 -23.68 -13.34
C GLY A 111 29.97 -22.88 -14.64
N ASN A 112 30.18 -23.47 -15.82
CA ASN A 112 30.06 -22.74 -17.08
C ASN A 112 28.59 -22.45 -17.44
N ARG A 113 28.28 -21.21 -17.80
CA ARG A 113 26.92 -20.82 -18.23
C ARG A 113 26.57 -21.27 -19.64
N THR A 114 27.52 -21.81 -20.38
CA THR A 114 27.29 -22.24 -21.77
C THR A 114 27.94 -23.57 -22.07
N ALA A 115 27.29 -24.35 -22.93
CA ALA A 115 27.82 -25.59 -23.48
C ALA A 115 27.56 -25.62 -24.99
N LYS A 116 28.46 -26.16 -25.80
CA LYS A 116 28.31 -26.24 -27.25
C LYS A 116 28.43 -27.69 -27.69
N VAL A 117 27.60 -28.11 -28.62
CA VAL A 117 27.59 -29.49 -29.15
C VAL A 117 27.43 -29.45 -30.66
N LYS A 118 28.30 -30.16 -31.37
CA LYS A 118 28.12 -30.45 -32.79
C LYS A 118 27.27 -31.72 -32.96
N ILE A 119 26.16 -31.61 -33.68
CA ILE A 119 25.17 -32.70 -33.77
C ILE A 119 25.59 -33.75 -34.81
N THR A 120 26.02 -34.92 -34.34
CA THR A 120 26.40 -36.07 -35.20
C THR A 120 25.51 -37.30 -34.98
N ALA A 121 24.72 -37.32 -33.90
CA ALA A 121 23.77 -38.36 -33.53
C ALA A 121 22.64 -37.76 -32.68
N GLY A 122 21.67 -38.57 -32.24
CA GLY A 122 20.68 -38.12 -31.25
C GLY A 122 21.37 -37.76 -29.94
N THR A 123 21.16 -36.54 -29.45
CA THR A 123 21.90 -35.99 -28.31
C THR A 123 20.95 -35.67 -27.16
N THR A 124 21.36 -35.96 -25.92
CA THR A 124 20.68 -35.47 -24.71
C THR A 124 21.62 -34.60 -23.87
N VAL A 125 21.22 -33.39 -23.50
CA VAL A 125 22.00 -32.47 -22.64
C VAL A 125 21.24 -32.16 -21.36
N LYS A 126 21.88 -32.27 -20.20
CA LYS A 126 21.31 -31.79 -18.93
C LYS A 126 22.24 -30.80 -18.23
N VAL A 127 21.65 -29.84 -17.52
CA VAL A 127 22.36 -28.95 -16.61
C VAL A 127 21.78 -29.06 -15.21
N LYS A 128 22.64 -29.08 -14.19
CA LYS A 128 22.26 -29.05 -12.78
C LYS A 128 22.70 -27.73 -12.17
N PHE A 129 21.91 -27.20 -11.24
CA PHE A 129 22.22 -25.98 -10.50
C PHE A 129 22.44 -26.28 -9.01
N LYS A 130 23.30 -25.49 -8.37
CA LYS A 130 23.52 -25.52 -6.91
C LYS A 130 23.20 -24.16 -6.28
N PRO A 131 22.64 -24.12 -5.05
CA PRO A 131 22.45 -22.88 -4.34
C PRO A 131 23.77 -22.10 -4.22
N THR A 132 23.72 -20.79 -4.37
CA THR A 132 24.85 -19.90 -4.06
C THR A 132 24.94 -19.59 -2.57
N LEU A 133 23.84 -19.79 -1.83
CA LEU A 133 23.76 -19.58 -0.39
C LEU A 133 23.20 -20.82 0.30
N THR A 134 23.89 -21.23 1.36
CA THR A 134 23.42 -22.19 2.35
C THR A 134 22.20 -21.65 3.10
N ASP A 135 21.44 -22.55 3.74
CA ASP A 135 20.30 -22.12 4.56
C ASP A 135 20.73 -21.28 5.78
N GLN A 136 21.96 -21.47 6.28
CA GLN A 136 22.55 -20.62 7.31
C GLN A 136 22.81 -19.21 6.79
N GLU A 137 23.47 -19.06 5.63
CA GLU A 137 23.71 -17.74 5.04
C GLU A 137 22.40 -17.00 4.70
N LYS A 138 21.35 -17.72 4.32
CA LYS A 138 20.00 -17.13 4.12
C LYS A 138 19.42 -16.63 5.43
N ALA A 139 19.54 -17.40 6.51
CA ALA A 139 19.09 -16.98 7.83
C ALA A 139 19.88 -15.75 8.34
N ASP A 140 21.20 -15.71 8.08
CA ASP A 140 22.05 -14.58 8.46
C ASP A 140 21.74 -13.32 7.65
N LYS A 141 21.50 -13.43 6.33
CA LYS A 141 21.06 -12.28 5.51
C LYS A 141 19.67 -11.78 5.91
N ALA A 142 18.74 -12.69 6.22
CA ALA A 142 17.43 -12.29 6.73
C ALA A 142 17.54 -11.62 8.11
N LYS A 143 18.46 -12.09 8.96
CA LYS A 143 18.81 -11.43 10.23
C LYS A 143 19.36 -10.02 10.01
N GLU A 144 20.27 -9.83 9.08
CA GLU A 144 20.80 -8.49 8.76
C GLU A 144 19.69 -7.54 8.32
N ALA A 145 18.80 -8.00 7.43
CA ALA A 145 17.70 -7.21 6.89
C ALA A 145 16.52 -6.98 7.87
N LEU A 146 16.35 -7.83 8.89
CA LEU A 146 15.22 -7.73 9.81
C LEU A 146 15.27 -6.44 10.64
N GLN A 147 14.21 -5.64 10.56
CA GLN A 147 14.03 -4.42 11.34
C GLN A 147 12.65 -4.42 12.02
N LEU A 148 12.49 -3.62 13.08
CA LEU A 148 11.20 -3.33 13.70
C LEU A 148 10.66 -2.01 13.15
N SER A 149 9.35 -1.94 12.95
CA SER A 149 8.64 -0.72 12.54
C SER A 149 7.84 -0.19 13.72
N PHE A 150 7.86 1.13 13.91
CA PHE A 150 7.20 1.82 15.03
C PHE A 150 6.11 2.77 14.51
N GLN A 151 4.99 2.86 15.23
CA GLN A 151 3.82 3.66 14.86
C GLN A 151 3.78 4.96 15.68
N ASN A 152 2.96 5.94 15.27
CA ASN A 152 2.68 7.17 16.02
C ASN A 152 3.91 8.01 16.43
N GLY A 153 5.01 7.91 15.68
CA GLY A 153 6.26 8.61 16.01
C GLY A 153 7.08 7.97 17.13
N ASP A 154 6.71 6.76 17.58
CA ASP A 154 7.51 5.97 18.50
C ASP A 154 8.87 5.61 17.88
N THR A 155 9.82 5.33 18.76
CA THR A 155 11.15 4.83 18.40
C THR A 155 11.48 3.60 19.25
N ALA A 156 12.56 2.89 18.90
CA ALA A 156 13.03 1.78 19.72
C ALA A 156 13.29 2.19 21.17
N ASP A 157 13.70 3.44 21.42
CA ASP A 157 14.05 3.94 22.75
C ASP A 157 12.86 4.56 23.51
N SER A 158 11.69 4.65 22.87
CA SER A 158 10.50 5.25 23.48
C SER A 158 9.24 4.80 22.75
N ILE A 159 8.68 3.67 23.18
CA ILE A 159 7.42 3.15 22.69
C ILE A 159 6.29 3.55 23.63
N SER A 160 5.31 4.29 23.11
CA SER A 160 4.10 4.70 23.82
C SER A 160 2.83 4.04 23.28
N SER A 161 2.91 3.39 22.10
CA SER A 161 1.81 2.67 21.47
C SER A 161 1.39 1.41 22.22
N HIS A 162 0.14 1.00 22.01
CA HIS A 162 -0.52 -0.15 22.65
C HIS A 162 -0.13 -1.49 22.06
N TRP A 163 0.48 -1.49 20.89
CA TRP A 163 0.89 -2.69 20.19
C TRP A 163 2.08 -2.40 19.26
N LEU A 164 2.83 -3.45 18.94
CA LEU A 164 3.98 -3.42 18.03
C LEU A 164 3.84 -4.54 17.01
N ASN A 165 3.85 -4.22 15.72
CA ASN A 165 3.79 -5.24 14.67
C ASN A 165 5.11 -5.99 14.56
N LEU A 166 5.06 -7.33 14.42
CA LEU A 166 6.24 -8.20 14.43
C LEU A 166 6.28 -9.06 13.16
N PRO A 167 7.26 -8.87 12.26
CA PRO A 167 7.37 -9.63 11.02
C PRO A 167 7.44 -11.14 11.25
N VAL A 168 6.66 -11.93 10.50
CA VAL A 168 6.65 -13.40 10.59
C VAL A 168 7.42 -14.09 9.45
N SER A 169 7.90 -13.31 8.48
CA SER A 169 8.69 -13.76 7.34
C SER A 169 9.81 -12.78 7.02
N GLY A 170 10.92 -13.29 6.50
CA GLY A 170 12.07 -12.49 6.06
C GLY A 170 12.58 -12.90 4.68
N LEU A 171 13.72 -12.32 4.27
CA LEU A 171 14.36 -12.62 2.99
C LEU A 171 14.58 -14.13 2.77
N HIS A 172 14.63 -14.53 1.49
CA HIS A 172 14.83 -15.93 1.10
C HIS A 172 13.80 -16.92 1.69
N ASN A 173 12.57 -16.43 1.95
CA ASN A 173 11.47 -17.20 2.54
C ASN A 173 11.84 -17.81 3.91
N THR A 174 12.58 -17.07 4.75
CA THR A 174 12.81 -17.44 6.15
C THR A 174 11.56 -17.20 6.99
N LYS A 175 11.28 -18.07 7.97
CA LYS A 175 10.20 -17.87 8.94
C LYS A 175 10.75 -17.21 10.20
N ILE A 176 10.00 -16.27 10.75
CA ILE A 176 10.40 -15.51 11.94
C ILE A 176 9.38 -15.75 13.06
N SER A 177 9.86 -16.13 14.24
CA SER A 177 9.08 -16.18 15.47
C SER A 177 9.69 -15.26 16.52
N TRP A 178 8.85 -14.79 17.45
CA TRP A 178 9.25 -13.76 18.41
C TRP A 178 9.01 -14.21 19.84
N GLN A 179 9.88 -13.75 20.73
CA GLN A 179 9.73 -13.87 22.17
C GLN A 179 10.09 -12.55 22.84
N SER A 180 9.40 -12.22 23.94
CA SER A 180 9.73 -11.11 24.82
C SER A 180 10.35 -11.66 26.10
N ASN A 181 11.39 -10.99 26.62
CA ASN A 181 11.90 -11.30 27.96
C ASN A 181 11.00 -10.77 29.09
N ARG A 182 9.99 -9.94 28.77
CA ARG A 182 9.03 -9.36 29.72
C ARG A 182 7.62 -9.40 29.13
N GLU A 183 6.97 -10.56 29.19
CA GLU A 183 5.63 -10.75 28.63
C GLU A 183 4.52 -9.98 29.35
N ASN A 184 4.75 -9.53 30.58
CA ASN A 184 3.83 -8.64 31.30
C ASN A 184 3.79 -7.23 30.69
N ILE A 185 4.86 -6.81 30.00
CA ILE A 185 4.95 -5.52 29.32
C ILE A 185 4.66 -5.68 27.82
N ILE A 186 5.36 -6.56 27.12
CA ILE A 186 5.09 -6.85 25.70
C ILE A 186 4.74 -8.33 25.57
N LYS A 187 3.44 -8.63 25.43
CA LYS A 187 2.94 -9.98 25.24
C LYS A 187 2.84 -10.30 23.75
N ILE A 188 3.61 -11.28 23.28
CA ILE A 188 3.57 -11.71 21.88
C ILE A 188 2.25 -12.47 21.62
N LYS A 189 1.49 -12.01 20.65
CA LYS A 189 0.23 -12.61 20.18
C LYS A 189 0.35 -12.95 18.71
N LYS A 190 -0.04 -14.18 18.37
CA LYS A 190 -0.15 -14.65 16.99
C LYS A 190 -1.63 -14.89 16.69
N GLU A 191 -2.19 -14.08 15.81
CA GLU A 191 -3.59 -14.22 15.39
C GLU A 191 -3.73 -15.23 14.25
N ASN A 192 -2.78 -15.26 13.32
CA ASN A 192 -2.76 -16.20 12.20
C ASN A 192 -1.33 -16.40 11.66
N GLU A 193 -1.18 -17.13 10.56
CA GLU A 193 0.14 -17.44 9.98
C GLU A 193 0.90 -16.21 9.45
N TRP A 194 0.21 -15.10 9.20
CA TRP A 194 0.74 -13.88 8.59
C TRP A 194 0.73 -12.68 9.54
N ASN A 195 0.06 -12.79 10.70
CA ASN A 195 -0.11 -11.70 11.67
C ASN A 195 0.41 -12.10 13.06
N CYS A 196 1.45 -11.40 13.51
CA CYS A 196 2.04 -11.50 14.84
C CYS A 196 2.32 -10.09 15.36
N TYR A 197 1.95 -9.80 16.60
CA TYR A 197 2.21 -8.50 17.23
C TYR A 197 2.51 -8.65 18.72
N GLY A 198 3.23 -7.69 19.28
CA GLY A 198 3.40 -7.52 20.72
C GLY A 198 2.29 -6.61 21.26
N SER A 199 1.41 -7.12 22.12
CA SER A 199 0.46 -6.32 22.89
C SER A 199 1.20 -5.65 24.05
N ILE A 200 1.13 -4.32 24.15
CA ILE A 200 1.91 -3.53 25.10
C ILE A 200 1.04 -3.07 26.27
N THR A 201 1.55 -3.30 27.48
CA THR A 201 1.06 -2.71 28.73
C THR A 201 2.13 -1.77 29.25
N ARG A 202 1.82 -0.48 29.39
CA ARG A 202 2.82 0.50 29.78
C ARG A 202 3.12 0.39 31.29
N PRO A 203 4.40 0.25 31.69
CA PRO A 203 4.81 0.22 33.09
C PRO A 203 4.74 1.61 33.73
N GLU A 204 4.95 1.71 35.05
CA GLU A 204 5.07 3.00 35.73
C GLU A 204 6.31 3.79 35.29
N GLU A 205 7.45 3.13 35.15
CA GLU A 205 8.74 3.72 34.79
C GLU A 205 9.25 3.17 33.44
N ASN A 206 10.05 3.97 32.73
CA ASN A 206 10.67 3.55 31.47
C ASN A 206 11.39 2.21 31.66
N THR A 207 10.96 1.22 30.89
CA THR A 207 11.45 -0.14 31.07
C THR A 207 11.95 -0.70 29.76
N GLN A 208 13.21 -1.14 29.76
CA GLN A 208 13.79 -1.84 28.64
C GLN A 208 13.28 -3.29 28.57
N VAL A 209 12.86 -3.68 27.38
CA VAL A 209 12.40 -5.02 27.00
C VAL A 209 13.28 -5.49 25.84
N THR A 210 13.66 -6.76 25.84
CA THR A 210 14.38 -7.36 24.72
C THR A 210 13.45 -8.29 23.97
N LEU A 211 13.20 -7.96 22.71
CA LEU A 211 12.48 -8.82 21.77
C LEU A 211 13.50 -9.66 21.01
N THR A 212 13.34 -10.98 21.03
CA THR A 212 14.22 -11.91 20.32
C THR A 212 13.46 -12.53 19.15
N ALA A 213 13.93 -12.25 17.95
CA ALA A 213 13.50 -12.91 16.72
C ALA A 213 14.31 -14.18 16.50
N SER A 214 13.62 -15.31 16.27
CA SER A 214 14.20 -16.57 15.80
C SER A 214 13.88 -16.74 14.33
N ILE A 215 14.90 -16.77 13.48
CA ILE A 215 14.82 -16.73 12.02
C ILE A 215 15.27 -18.08 11.50
N THR A 216 14.37 -18.80 10.83
CA THR A 216 14.59 -20.20 10.45
C THR A 216 14.46 -20.43 8.95
N ARG A 217 15.34 -21.28 8.42
CA ARG A 217 15.28 -21.80 7.05
C ARG A 217 15.75 -23.25 7.06
N GLY A 218 14.88 -24.18 6.66
CA GLY A 218 15.21 -25.61 6.75
C GLY A 218 15.53 -26.01 8.20
N SER A 219 16.71 -26.56 8.43
CA SER A 219 17.26 -26.85 9.77
C SER A 219 18.12 -25.74 10.35
N ALA A 220 18.47 -24.71 9.58
CA ALA A 220 19.28 -23.58 10.03
C ALA A 220 18.45 -22.56 10.81
N SER A 221 19.08 -21.92 11.78
CA SER A 221 18.44 -20.91 12.64
C SER A 221 19.44 -19.82 12.99
N ALA A 222 18.97 -18.57 12.99
CA ALA A 222 19.70 -17.41 13.49
C ALA A 222 18.79 -16.62 14.42
N THR A 223 19.37 -15.92 15.40
CA THR A 223 18.62 -15.05 16.31
C THR A 223 19.07 -13.60 16.21
N LYS A 224 18.11 -12.68 16.34
CA LYS A 224 18.36 -11.24 16.46
C LYS A 224 17.61 -10.68 17.65
N SER A 225 18.30 -9.92 18.46
CA SER A 225 17.71 -9.25 19.61
C SER A 225 17.54 -7.76 19.33
N PHE A 226 16.39 -7.25 19.72
CA PHE A 226 16.01 -5.85 19.61
C PHE A 226 15.80 -5.31 21.03
N PRO A 227 16.74 -4.52 21.56
CA PRO A 227 16.48 -3.75 22.77
C PRO A 227 15.48 -2.66 22.41
N VAL A 228 14.35 -2.65 23.12
CA VAL A 228 13.35 -1.59 23.02
C VAL A 228 13.01 -1.07 24.41
N THR A 229 12.57 0.18 24.51
CA THR A 229 12.18 0.80 25.77
C THR A 229 10.72 1.21 25.68
N VAL A 230 9.89 0.62 26.54
CA VAL A 230 8.49 1.03 26.68
C VAL A 230 8.44 2.22 27.63
N ARG A 231 7.87 3.32 27.16
CA ARG A 231 7.74 4.57 27.91
C ARG A 231 6.77 4.36 29.07
N GLY A 232 7.23 4.66 30.28
CA GLY A 232 6.45 4.56 31.50
C GLY A 232 5.39 5.65 31.60
N ILE A 233 4.30 5.36 32.31
CA ILE A 233 3.20 6.33 32.49
C ILE A 233 3.58 7.51 33.40
N ASN A 234 4.58 7.35 34.28
CA ASN A 234 5.03 8.45 35.15
C ASN A 234 5.71 9.57 34.36
N GLU A 235 6.33 9.27 33.22
CA GLU A 235 6.96 10.29 32.36
C GLU A 235 5.90 11.22 31.77
N ASP A 236 4.85 10.66 31.16
CA ASP A 236 3.73 11.46 30.64
C ASP A 236 3.00 12.21 31.76
N ALA A 237 2.91 11.59 32.95
CA ALA A 237 2.24 12.18 34.09
C ALA A 237 2.99 13.42 34.61
N VAL A 238 4.32 13.36 34.75
CA VAL A 238 5.09 14.53 35.23
C VAL A 238 5.08 15.67 34.20
N ILE A 239 5.10 15.37 32.91
CA ILE A 239 4.96 16.37 31.83
C ILE A 239 3.61 17.08 31.97
N SER A 240 2.52 16.31 31.96
CA SER A 240 1.16 16.83 32.06
C SER A 240 0.94 17.63 33.35
N ALA A 241 1.47 17.15 34.48
CA ALA A 241 1.33 17.79 35.78
C ALA A 241 2.11 19.10 35.87
N ALA A 242 3.34 19.16 35.34
CA ALA A 242 4.11 20.40 35.30
C ALA A 242 3.42 21.46 34.44
N GLU A 243 2.86 21.05 33.29
CA GLU A 243 2.11 21.93 32.39
C GLU A 243 0.82 22.45 33.03
N GLN A 244 0.06 21.58 33.70
CA GLN A 244 -1.14 21.98 34.45
C GLN A 244 -0.81 22.93 35.62
N ALA A 245 0.26 22.65 36.36
CA ALA A 245 0.68 23.48 37.49
C ALA A 245 1.02 24.91 37.05
N VAL A 246 1.81 25.08 35.99
CA VAL A 246 2.12 26.43 35.46
C VAL A 246 0.92 27.08 34.78
N ARG A 247 -0.05 26.31 34.26
CA ARG A 247 -1.29 26.83 33.66
C ARG A 247 -2.14 27.61 34.67
N ALA A 248 -2.06 27.30 35.96
CA ALA A 248 -2.82 28.00 37.00
C ALA A 248 -2.20 29.36 37.41
N ILE A 249 -0.98 29.66 36.98
CA ILE A 249 -0.24 30.84 37.42
C ILE A 249 -0.59 32.07 36.56
N PRO A 250 -0.90 33.23 37.17
CA PRO A 250 -1.20 34.45 36.42
C PRO A 250 0.05 35.05 35.78
N SER A 251 -0.12 35.75 34.66
CA SER A 251 0.97 36.41 33.94
C SER A 251 1.56 37.63 34.67
N PHE A 252 0.76 38.29 35.51
CA PHE A 252 1.21 39.36 36.39
C PHE A 252 0.38 39.44 37.67
N VAL A 253 0.92 40.11 38.69
CA VAL A 253 0.29 40.34 39.98
C VAL A 253 0.50 41.79 40.45
N THR A 254 -0.36 42.25 41.35
CA THR A 254 -0.35 43.58 41.98
C THR A 254 -0.40 43.43 43.50
N LYS A 255 -0.30 44.54 44.24
CA LYS A 255 -0.41 44.54 45.71
C LYS A 255 -1.73 43.97 46.26
N ASP A 256 -2.80 44.03 45.48
CA ASP A 256 -4.15 43.61 45.89
C ASP A 256 -4.46 42.18 45.42
N THR A 257 -3.49 41.52 44.79
CA THR A 257 -3.61 40.13 44.35
C THR A 257 -3.55 39.19 45.55
N SER A 258 -4.60 38.37 45.71
CA SER A 258 -4.57 37.24 46.65
C SER A 258 -3.39 36.32 46.36
N PRO A 259 -2.87 35.57 47.36
CA PRO A 259 -1.75 34.66 47.16
C PRO A 259 -1.95 33.73 45.98
N ILE A 260 -0.90 33.61 45.15
CA ILE A 260 -0.92 32.74 43.97
C ILE A 260 -1.08 31.30 44.46
N GLN A 261 -2.03 30.56 43.88
CA GLN A 261 -2.24 29.17 44.25
C GLN A 261 -1.13 28.29 43.66
N LEU A 262 -0.10 28.04 44.47
CA LEU A 262 1.01 27.13 44.15
C LEU A 262 0.63 25.70 44.56
N SER A 263 -0.05 24.97 43.68
CA SER A 263 -0.45 23.58 43.94
C SER A 263 0.79 22.72 44.30
N PRO A 264 0.80 22.02 45.44
CA PRO A 264 1.89 21.11 45.81
C PRO A 264 1.74 19.73 45.13
N LYS A 265 0.58 19.46 44.52
CA LYS A 265 0.23 18.22 43.85
C LYS A 265 -0.72 18.48 42.69
N GLU A 266 -0.61 17.68 41.64
CA GLU A 266 -1.54 17.64 40.52
C GLU A 266 -1.96 16.20 40.22
N THR A 267 -3.22 16.00 39.85
CA THR A 267 -3.73 14.68 39.45
C THR A 267 -4.03 14.69 37.97
N VAL A 268 -3.34 13.83 37.21
CA VAL A 268 -3.43 13.78 35.75
C VAL A 268 -3.90 12.41 35.28
N SER A 269 -4.67 12.37 34.20
CA SER A 269 -5.06 11.13 33.53
C SER A 269 -4.06 10.79 32.43
N VAL A 270 -3.48 9.60 32.49
CA VAL A 270 -2.52 9.08 31.49
C VAL A 270 -2.99 7.72 30.98
N SER A 271 -2.74 7.43 29.70
CA SER A 271 -3.08 6.13 29.13
C SER A 271 -2.01 5.09 29.48
N ASN A 272 -2.44 3.93 29.99
CA ASN A 272 -1.57 2.79 30.29
C ASN A 272 -1.49 1.76 29.15
N GLY A 273 -2.06 2.08 28.00
CA GLY A 273 -2.47 1.09 27.03
C GLY A 273 -4.01 1.01 27.00
N SER A 274 -4.59 -0.08 27.46
CA SER A 274 -6.02 -0.36 27.28
C SER A 274 -6.99 0.55 28.04
N SER A 275 -6.52 1.36 29.00
CA SER A 275 -7.35 2.28 29.77
C SER A 275 -6.61 3.56 30.18
N ASN A 276 -7.35 4.49 30.79
CA ASN A 276 -6.78 5.67 31.43
C ASN A 276 -6.61 5.41 32.93
N SER A 277 -5.46 5.79 33.46
CA SER A 277 -5.14 5.77 34.88
C SER A 277 -4.93 7.20 35.39
N SER A 278 -5.50 7.51 36.56
CA SER A 278 -5.24 8.77 37.26
C SER A 278 -3.98 8.64 38.10
N VAL A 279 -3.02 9.56 37.90
CA VAL A 279 -1.73 9.58 38.58
C VAL A 279 -1.60 10.90 39.34
N GLU A 280 -1.43 10.83 40.66
CA GLU A 280 -1.09 11.98 41.49
C GLU A 280 0.42 12.24 41.44
N VAL A 281 0.84 13.46 41.11
CA VAL A 281 2.21 13.91 40.93
C VAL A 281 2.53 15.04 41.91
N ASN A 282 3.70 15.00 42.55
CA ASN A 282 4.12 16.06 43.46
C ASN A 282 4.76 17.22 42.68
N ILE A 283 4.41 18.45 43.03
CA ILE A 283 4.98 19.67 42.46
C ILE A 283 5.78 20.40 43.54
N LYS A 284 7.03 20.73 43.23
CA LYS A 284 7.86 21.62 44.04
C LYS A 284 8.08 22.94 43.32
N TRP A 285 7.76 24.05 43.96
CA TRP A 285 7.95 25.39 43.42
C TRP A 285 9.28 26.00 43.83
N LYS A 286 9.78 26.91 43.00
CA LYS A 286 10.92 27.79 43.28
C LYS A 286 10.64 29.15 42.65
N ALA A 287 10.92 30.23 43.37
CA ALA A 287 10.75 31.60 42.89
C ALA A 287 12.10 32.33 42.81
N GLU A 288 12.36 33.01 41.68
CA GLU A 288 13.59 33.78 41.46
C GLU A 288 13.28 35.15 40.83
N PRO A 289 13.70 36.28 41.43
CA PRO A 289 14.47 36.40 42.67
C PRO A 289 13.64 36.05 43.92
N ALA A 290 14.31 35.47 44.92
CA ALA A 290 13.69 35.10 46.18
C ALA A 290 13.15 36.32 46.94
N GLY A 291 12.06 36.13 47.69
CA GLY A 291 11.45 37.18 48.54
C GLY A 291 10.49 38.11 47.82
N VAL A 292 10.33 38.03 46.49
CA VAL A 292 9.29 38.80 45.77
C VAL A 292 7.97 38.04 45.74
N ILE A 293 8.01 36.76 45.35
CA ILE A 293 6.92 35.79 45.51
C ILE A 293 7.45 34.67 46.39
N SER A 294 6.71 34.33 47.45
CA SER A 294 7.01 33.19 48.30
C SER A 294 6.76 31.88 47.54
N ASP A 295 7.73 30.98 47.56
CA ASP A 295 7.65 29.66 46.90
C ASP A 295 6.87 28.61 47.73
N SER A 296 6.45 28.97 48.95
CA SER A 296 5.70 28.09 49.85
C SER A 296 4.18 28.30 49.81
N ASP A 297 3.72 29.55 49.67
CA ASP A 297 2.31 29.94 49.72
C ASP A 297 1.89 30.90 48.60
N GLY A 298 2.82 31.28 47.72
CA GLY A 298 2.55 32.20 46.60
C GLY A 298 2.26 33.64 47.02
N THR A 299 2.54 34.01 48.29
CA THR A 299 2.33 35.37 48.79
C THR A 299 3.24 36.35 48.05
N VAL A 300 2.64 37.43 47.54
CA VAL A 300 3.34 38.51 46.84
C VAL A 300 3.80 39.53 47.87
N THR A 301 5.10 39.78 47.96
CA THR A 301 5.64 40.80 48.87
C THR A 301 5.52 42.18 48.22
N PRO A 302 4.82 43.14 48.85
CA PRO A 302 4.73 44.50 48.34
C PRO A 302 6.11 45.14 48.22
N HIS A 303 6.34 45.86 47.13
CA HIS A 303 7.54 46.67 46.92
C HIS A 303 7.14 48.04 46.40
N GLU A 304 7.93 49.06 46.73
CA GLU A 304 7.64 50.47 46.38
C GLU A 304 8.34 50.96 45.11
N THR A 305 9.32 50.19 44.61
CA THR A 305 10.19 50.53 43.47
C THR A 305 9.81 49.77 42.20
N GLU A 306 10.63 49.84 41.14
CA GLU A 306 10.41 49.29 39.78
C GLU A 306 9.70 47.92 39.65
N ILE A 307 9.09 47.69 38.47
CA ILE A 307 8.47 46.42 38.09
C ILE A 307 9.49 45.28 38.17
N LYS A 308 9.14 44.19 38.87
CA LYS A 308 9.99 43.00 38.98
C LYS A 308 9.47 41.85 38.13
N LYS A 309 10.37 41.10 37.50
CA LYS A 309 10.06 39.83 36.83
C LYS A 309 10.50 38.69 37.73
N VAL A 310 9.58 37.78 38.04
CA VAL A 310 9.84 36.61 38.88
C VAL A 310 9.66 35.36 38.05
N ARG A 311 10.70 34.54 37.95
CA ARG A 311 10.61 33.20 37.37
C ARG A 311 10.12 32.23 38.43
N LEU A 312 8.96 31.62 38.20
CA LEU A 312 8.45 30.50 38.98
C LEU A 312 8.76 29.19 38.24
N THR A 313 9.44 28.27 38.91
CA THR A 313 9.75 26.95 38.37
C THR A 313 8.92 25.88 39.08
N ALA A 314 7.99 25.26 38.35
CA ALA A 314 7.26 24.08 38.81
C ALA A 314 8.08 22.83 38.51
N THR A 315 8.50 22.10 39.54
CA THR A 315 9.21 20.83 39.40
C THR A 315 8.28 19.68 39.74
N ALA A 316 7.77 19.00 38.72
CA ALA A 316 6.94 17.81 38.87
C ALA A 316 7.82 16.57 39.07
N LYS A 317 7.46 15.71 40.02
CA LYS A 317 8.17 14.46 40.31
C LYS A 317 7.20 13.32 40.67
N LYS A 318 7.38 12.17 40.02
CA LYS A 318 6.71 10.91 40.34
C LYS A 318 7.68 9.76 40.10
N GLY A 319 7.91 8.93 41.11
CA GLY A 319 8.89 7.85 41.04
C GLY A 319 10.26 8.36 40.60
N THR A 320 10.79 7.84 39.49
CA THR A 320 12.08 8.30 38.93
C THR A 320 11.93 9.45 37.93
N ALA A 321 10.74 9.62 37.34
CA ALA A 321 10.43 10.70 36.41
C ALA A 321 10.41 12.07 37.11
N LYS A 322 11.03 13.06 36.46
CA LYS A 322 11.09 14.44 36.93
C LYS A 322 11.21 15.40 35.76
N ILE A 323 10.40 16.45 35.76
CA ILE A 323 10.51 17.55 34.79
C ILE A 323 10.30 18.88 35.50
N SER A 324 10.86 19.94 34.94
CA SER A 324 10.68 21.30 35.43
C SER A 324 10.15 22.18 34.30
N LYS A 325 9.19 23.04 34.63
CA LYS A 325 8.63 24.04 33.72
C LYS A 325 8.69 25.40 34.39
N ASP A 326 9.16 26.39 33.63
CA ASP A 326 9.27 27.77 34.09
C ASP A 326 8.10 28.61 33.58
N ILE A 327 7.68 29.57 34.38
CA ILE A 327 6.79 30.66 33.98
C ILE A 327 7.30 31.98 34.57
N GLU A 328 7.26 33.05 33.77
CA GLU A 328 7.60 34.40 34.22
C GLU A 328 6.34 35.13 34.69
N VAL A 329 6.38 35.68 35.90
CA VAL A 329 5.32 36.50 36.51
C VAL A 329 5.84 37.92 36.67
N THR A 330 5.12 38.89 36.12
CA THR A 330 5.43 40.31 36.32
C THR A 330 4.78 40.82 37.61
N VAL A 331 5.55 41.38 38.53
CA VAL A 331 5.09 41.89 39.83
C VAL A 331 5.13 43.41 39.81
N TYR A 332 3.96 44.05 39.93
CA TYR A 332 3.84 45.49 39.90
C TYR A 332 4.04 46.15 41.28
N PRO A 333 4.59 47.38 41.33
CA PRO A 333 4.80 48.12 42.57
C PRO A 333 3.47 48.52 43.25
N LYS A 334 3.50 48.71 44.57
CA LYS A 334 2.33 49.08 45.40
C LYS A 334 1.59 50.34 44.93
N ASN A 335 2.33 51.30 44.37
CA ASN A 335 1.82 52.62 44.00
C ASN A 335 1.74 52.84 42.47
N ASN A 336 1.89 51.78 41.67
CA ASN A 336 1.88 51.87 40.22
C ASN A 336 0.85 50.91 39.63
N GLU A 337 -0.24 51.44 39.09
CA GLU A 337 -1.21 50.62 38.37
C GLU A 337 -0.62 50.15 37.03
N PRO A 338 -0.86 48.88 36.64
CA PRO A 338 -0.32 48.37 35.39
C PRO A 338 -0.99 49.04 34.19
N ASN A 339 -0.18 49.57 33.27
CA ASN A 339 -0.68 50.04 31.98
C ASN A 339 -1.22 48.84 31.18
N LEU A 340 -2.54 48.79 30.98
CA LEU A 340 -3.21 47.65 30.33
C LEU A 340 -2.63 47.33 28.95
N GLN A 341 -2.23 48.34 28.18
CA GLN A 341 -1.66 48.16 26.84
C GLN A 341 -0.27 47.50 26.91
N THR A 342 0.61 48.00 27.78
CA THR A 342 1.95 47.41 27.98
C THR A 342 1.87 45.97 28.48
N VAL A 343 0.91 45.67 29.35
CA VAL A 343 0.69 44.32 29.89
C VAL A 343 0.25 43.36 28.80
N VAL A 344 -0.80 43.70 28.04
CA VAL A 344 -1.33 42.80 27.01
C VAL A 344 -0.28 42.58 25.90
N GLU A 345 0.57 43.57 25.63
CA GLU A 345 1.73 43.42 24.74
C GLU A 345 2.75 42.42 25.25
N SER A 346 3.12 42.49 26.53
CA SER A 346 4.02 41.51 27.15
C SER A 346 3.45 40.10 27.13
N ILE A 347 2.15 39.93 27.43
CA ILE A 347 1.46 38.64 27.41
C ILE A 347 1.52 38.02 26.01
N VAL A 348 1.17 38.79 24.98
CA VAL A 348 1.14 38.34 23.59
C VAL A 348 2.54 38.04 23.05
N ASN A 349 3.56 38.80 23.46
CA ASN A 349 4.94 38.51 23.09
C ASN A 349 5.43 37.16 23.64
N GLY A 350 4.93 36.72 24.79
CA GLY A 350 5.25 35.41 25.39
C GLY A 350 4.65 34.19 24.67
N ILE A 351 3.64 34.37 23.82
CA ILE A 351 3.09 33.27 23.00
C ILE A 351 4.10 32.87 21.91
N PRO A 352 4.27 31.60 21.53
CA PRO A 352 5.09 31.23 20.38
C PRO A 352 4.64 31.94 19.09
N ALA A 353 5.56 32.18 18.15
CA ALA A 353 5.21 32.71 16.83
C ALA A 353 4.76 31.60 15.86
N GLU A 354 5.21 30.37 16.10
CA GLU A 354 4.89 29.18 15.33
C GLU A 354 4.48 28.04 16.26
N ILE A 355 3.47 27.26 15.85
CA ILE A 355 2.94 26.14 16.62
C ILE A 355 2.69 24.93 15.69
N ASP A 356 2.92 23.74 16.20
CA ASP A 356 2.64 22.45 15.56
C ASP A 356 1.87 21.49 16.50
N ALA A 357 1.30 22.07 17.56
CA ALA A 357 0.42 21.42 18.53
C ALA A 357 -0.49 22.49 19.14
N ASP A 358 -1.54 22.05 19.84
CA ASP A 358 -2.42 22.91 20.61
C ASP A 358 -1.63 23.79 21.58
N ILE A 359 -2.09 25.03 21.79
CA ILE A 359 -1.45 25.98 22.68
C ILE A 359 -2.26 26.26 23.92
N GLN A 360 -1.55 26.41 25.02
CA GLN A 360 -2.10 26.95 26.25
C GLN A 360 -1.89 28.46 26.28
N LEU A 361 -2.94 29.17 26.68
CA LEU A 361 -2.97 30.62 26.79
C LEU A 361 -2.96 31.03 28.27
N PRO A 362 -2.31 32.16 28.62
CA PRO A 362 -2.28 32.68 29.97
C PRO A 362 -3.66 32.89 30.59
N GLN A 363 -3.77 32.65 31.89
CA GLN A 363 -4.98 32.86 32.68
C GLN A 363 -5.27 34.33 32.96
N SER A 364 -6.53 34.62 33.32
CA SER A 364 -6.95 35.94 33.80
C SER A 364 -6.25 36.28 35.11
N PRO A 365 -5.50 37.40 35.18
CA PRO A 365 -4.90 37.89 36.42
C PRO A 365 -5.98 38.35 37.41
N THR A 366 -5.73 38.20 38.71
CA THR A 366 -6.68 38.63 39.76
C THR A 366 -7.05 40.10 39.61
N GLY A 367 -8.34 40.40 39.55
CA GLY A 367 -8.87 41.77 39.34
C GLY A 367 -9.00 42.19 37.87
N TYR A 368 -8.61 41.33 36.94
CA TYR A 368 -8.71 41.54 35.50
C TYR A 368 -9.43 40.37 34.81
N GLN A 369 -9.91 40.64 33.60
CA GLN A 369 -10.47 39.65 32.70
C GLN A 369 -9.61 39.62 31.44
N LEU A 370 -8.91 38.51 31.21
CA LEU A 370 -8.13 38.26 29.99
C LEU A 370 -8.93 37.31 29.09
N THR A 371 -9.33 37.79 27.93
CA THR A 371 -10.00 36.98 26.91
C THR A 371 -9.15 36.87 25.66
N TRP A 372 -9.34 35.77 24.94
CA TRP A 372 -8.63 35.46 23.72
C TRP A 372 -9.64 35.23 22.60
N SER A 373 -9.30 35.68 21.40
CA SER A 373 -10.07 35.38 20.19
C SER A 373 -9.14 35.04 19.04
N SER A 374 -9.58 34.11 18.20
CA SER A 374 -8.94 33.80 16.92
C SER A 374 -9.65 34.57 15.82
N SER A 375 -8.92 35.01 14.81
CA SER A 375 -9.51 35.54 13.58
C SER A 375 -10.15 34.44 12.71
N ASN A 376 -9.88 33.16 12.99
CA ASN A 376 -10.40 32.02 12.25
C ASN A 376 -10.49 30.77 13.15
N ASP A 377 -11.66 30.58 13.74
CA ASP A 377 -11.95 29.43 14.62
C ASP A 377 -11.95 28.08 13.88
N SER A 378 -12.09 28.07 12.54
CA SER A 378 -11.97 26.83 11.76
C SER A 378 -10.51 26.34 11.68
N ILE A 379 -9.52 27.19 11.95
CA ILE A 379 -8.10 26.81 11.99
C ILE A 379 -7.64 26.64 13.43
N LEU A 380 -7.89 27.64 14.27
CA LEU A 380 -7.52 27.64 15.68
C LEU A 380 -8.71 28.12 16.50
N LYS A 381 -9.35 27.21 17.22
CA LYS A 381 -10.51 27.50 18.07
C LYS A 381 -10.07 27.82 19.49
N ILE A 382 -10.58 28.91 20.03
CA ILE A 382 -10.30 29.29 21.41
C ILE A 382 -11.40 28.76 22.33
N ALA A 383 -11.01 27.97 23.33
CA ALA A 383 -11.90 27.48 24.38
C ALA A 383 -11.27 27.81 25.74
N GLY A 384 -11.87 28.75 26.47
CA GLY A 384 -11.32 29.25 27.73
C GLY A 384 -9.91 29.82 27.54
N ASN A 385 -8.93 29.19 28.18
CA ASN A 385 -7.52 29.56 28.08
C ASN A 385 -6.71 28.59 27.19
N SER A 386 -7.36 27.90 26.25
CA SER A 386 -6.69 26.98 25.32
C SER A 386 -7.03 27.33 23.88
N GLY A 387 -6.06 27.15 22.98
CA GLY A 387 -6.25 27.19 21.54
C GLY A 387 -6.06 25.80 20.94
N HIS A 388 -7.14 25.25 20.38
CA HIS A 388 -7.16 23.94 19.74
C HIS A 388 -7.04 24.08 18.21
N ILE A 389 -6.13 23.35 17.59
CA ILE A 389 -5.97 23.34 16.13
C ILE A 389 -7.08 22.44 15.54
N GLU A 390 -8.08 23.07 14.92
CA GLU A 390 -9.22 22.38 14.31
C GLU A 390 -8.88 21.83 12.91
N THR A 391 -8.12 22.61 12.12
CA THR A 391 -7.75 22.21 10.75
C THR A 391 -6.24 22.14 10.58
N TRP A 392 -5.75 20.91 10.39
CA TRP A 392 -4.41 20.67 9.84
C TRP A 392 -4.42 20.87 8.33
N ASP A 393 -3.34 21.42 7.76
CA ASP A 393 -3.22 21.61 6.32
C ASP A 393 -1.84 21.16 5.80
N LEU A 394 -1.75 21.05 4.47
CA LEU A 394 -0.52 20.70 3.75
C LEU A 394 0.49 21.86 3.67
N VAL A 395 0.06 23.08 4.06
CA VAL A 395 0.89 24.28 4.09
C VAL A 395 0.73 25.00 5.42
N ASN A 396 1.71 25.86 5.75
CA ASN A 396 1.60 26.72 6.91
C ASN A 396 0.36 27.62 6.80
N ARG A 397 -0.39 27.75 7.89
CA ARG A 397 -1.55 28.62 7.96
C ARG A 397 -1.30 29.69 9.02
N THR A 398 -1.75 30.92 8.74
CA THR A 398 -1.62 32.03 9.68
C THR A 398 -2.97 32.39 10.26
N VAL A 399 -3.04 32.60 11.57
CA VAL A 399 -4.20 33.17 12.26
C VAL A 399 -3.77 34.39 13.07
N LYS A 400 -4.67 35.36 13.24
CA LYS A 400 -4.46 36.50 14.12
C LYS A 400 -5.11 36.19 15.47
N LEU A 401 -4.27 35.85 16.45
CA LEU A 401 -4.68 35.62 17.83
C LEU A 401 -4.70 36.97 18.56
N THR A 402 -5.83 37.33 19.17
CA THR A 402 -6.00 38.62 19.85
C THR A 402 -6.26 38.40 21.34
N ALA A 403 -5.41 39.00 22.17
CA ALA A 403 -5.66 39.10 23.61
C ALA A 403 -6.39 40.41 23.91
N THR A 404 -7.38 40.35 24.79
CA THR A 404 -8.07 41.51 25.35
C THR A 404 -7.99 41.44 26.87
N LEU A 405 -7.40 42.46 27.48
CA LEU A 405 -7.30 42.59 28.93
C LEU A 405 -8.22 43.71 29.41
N LYS A 406 -9.16 43.38 30.29
CA LYS A 406 -10.12 44.34 30.88
C LYS A 406 -9.95 44.41 32.39
N LYS A 407 -9.99 45.61 32.98
CA LYS A 407 -10.00 45.80 34.43
C LYS A 407 -11.43 45.63 34.96
N ASN A 408 -11.63 44.76 35.94
CA ASN A 408 -12.98 44.38 36.41
C ASN A 408 -13.76 45.57 37.01
N ALA A 409 -13.06 46.47 37.72
CA ALA A 409 -13.68 47.57 38.45
C ALA A 409 -13.96 48.84 37.62
N ALA A 410 -13.21 49.08 36.53
CA ALA A 410 -13.21 50.36 35.80
C ALA A 410 -13.72 50.26 34.35
N GLY A 411 -13.90 49.06 33.82
CA GLY A 411 -14.38 48.85 32.44
C GLY A 411 -13.35 49.11 31.33
N GLU A 412 -12.23 49.76 31.65
CA GLU A 412 -11.09 49.97 30.75
C GLU A 412 -10.55 48.65 30.18
N ALA A 413 -10.25 48.63 28.89
CA ALA A 413 -9.73 47.47 28.19
C ALA A 413 -8.61 47.84 27.22
N ALA A 414 -7.63 46.97 27.09
CA ALA A 414 -6.57 47.03 26.10
C ALA A 414 -6.56 45.76 25.26
N THR A 415 -6.12 45.86 24.00
CA THR A 415 -6.06 44.71 23.11
C THR A 415 -4.73 44.65 22.39
N LYS A 416 -4.24 43.44 22.13
CA LYS A 416 -3.08 43.21 21.27
C LYS A 416 -3.28 41.98 20.41
N PRO A 417 -3.20 42.11 19.08
CA PRO A 417 -3.13 40.96 18.20
C PRO A 417 -1.69 40.50 17.94
N LYS A 418 -1.54 39.21 17.64
CA LYS A 418 -0.33 38.60 17.10
C LYS A 418 -0.66 37.62 15.99
N THR A 419 0.13 37.69 14.94
CA THR A 419 0.11 36.69 13.87
C THR A 419 0.81 35.43 14.38
N LEU A 420 0.08 34.32 14.34
CA LEU A 420 0.54 33.01 14.72
C LEU A 420 0.54 32.11 13.48
N THR A 421 1.63 31.36 13.28
CA THR A 421 1.75 30.39 12.19
C THR A 421 1.53 28.97 12.70
N ILE A 422 0.50 28.30 12.23
CA ILE A 422 0.30 26.86 12.40
C ILE A 422 1.11 26.15 11.31
N LYS A 423 2.03 25.27 11.71
CA LYS A 423 2.88 24.52 10.78
C LYS A 423 2.08 23.50 9.97
N ALA A 424 2.50 23.29 8.72
CA ALA A 424 1.98 22.24 7.87
C ALA A 424 2.14 20.87 8.53
N ARG A 425 1.09 20.05 8.48
CA ARG A 425 1.17 18.65 8.90
C ARG A 425 1.83 17.85 7.79
N LYS A 426 2.81 17.02 8.16
CA LYS A 426 3.59 16.23 7.19
C LYS A 426 3.06 14.81 6.98
N LYS A 427 2.26 14.28 7.91
CA LYS A 427 1.77 12.90 7.85
C LYS A 427 0.27 12.84 8.04
N PHE A 428 -0.41 12.16 7.12
CA PHE A 428 -1.86 11.95 7.13
C PHE A 428 -2.20 10.48 6.93
N THR A 429 -3.30 10.06 7.51
CA THR A 429 -3.87 8.74 7.30
C THR A 429 -4.62 8.71 5.97
N ARG A 430 -4.52 7.59 5.23
CA ARG A 430 -5.35 7.31 4.07
C ARG A 430 -6.55 6.48 4.52
N LYS A 431 -7.75 6.85 4.07
CA LYS A 431 -8.98 6.11 4.41
C LYS A 431 -8.80 4.62 4.12
N ALA A 432 -9.09 3.78 5.11
CA ALA A 432 -9.02 2.33 4.96
C ALA A 432 -9.94 1.88 3.81
N ASN A 433 -9.41 1.02 2.93
CA ASN A 433 -10.23 0.34 1.95
C ASN A 433 -11.16 -0.68 2.66
N ILE A 434 -12.05 -1.34 1.91
CA ILE A 434 -12.96 -2.38 2.43
C ILE A 434 -12.24 -3.57 3.11
N TYR A 435 -10.91 -3.66 2.98
CA TYR A 435 -10.06 -4.69 3.58
C TYR A 435 -9.35 -4.22 4.87
N GLY A 436 -9.60 -3.00 5.34
CA GLY A 436 -9.16 -2.51 6.66
C GLY A 436 -7.73 -1.97 6.71
N ASN A 437 -6.96 -2.02 5.62
CA ASN A 437 -5.57 -1.54 5.60
C ASN A 437 -5.50 -0.09 5.08
N GLY A 438 -5.74 0.89 5.96
CA GLY A 438 -5.45 2.30 5.67
C GLY A 438 -3.95 2.54 5.64
N GLY A 439 -3.43 3.12 4.55
CA GLY A 439 -2.03 3.54 4.42
C GLY A 439 -1.80 4.97 4.93
N THR A 440 -0.65 5.56 4.59
CA THR A 440 -0.34 6.97 4.94
C THR A 440 0.14 7.79 3.75
N TYR A 441 -0.07 9.10 3.82
CA TYR A 441 0.55 10.12 2.98
C TYR A 441 1.62 10.84 3.80
N GLU A 442 2.86 10.80 3.35
CA GLU A 442 4.00 11.46 4.01
C GLU A 442 4.62 12.49 3.08
N PHE A 443 4.51 13.76 3.47
CA PHE A 443 5.04 14.91 2.76
C PHE A 443 6.40 15.32 3.31
N ASP A 444 7.38 15.43 2.41
CA ASP A 444 8.69 15.99 2.67
C ASP A 444 9.05 16.97 1.55
N ASP A 445 8.91 18.26 1.84
CA ASP A 445 9.00 19.35 0.87
C ASP A 445 8.12 19.11 -0.38
N ASN A 446 8.75 18.87 -1.53
CA ASN A 446 8.07 18.60 -2.80
C ASN A 446 7.91 17.11 -3.11
N LYS A 447 8.11 16.23 -2.12
CA LYS A 447 7.91 14.80 -2.25
C LYS A 447 6.74 14.33 -1.43
N LEU A 448 5.99 13.42 -2.01
CA LEU A 448 4.91 12.69 -1.35
C LEU A 448 5.22 11.19 -1.43
N THR A 449 5.33 10.54 -0.29
CA THR A 449 5.44 9.08 -0.18
C THR A 449 4.10 8.51 0.27
N LEU A 450 3.54 7.58 -0.51
CA LEU A 450 2.40 6.77 -0.11
C LEU A 450 2.94 5.48 0.51
N ARG A 451 2.42 5.12 1.68
CA ARG A 451 2.70 3.83 2.31
C ARG A 451 1.46 2.96 2.36
N HIS A 452 1.67 1.65 2.42
CA HIS A 452 0.64 0.67 2.74
C HIS A 452 0.36 0.64 4.26
N GLY A 453 -0.64 -0.12 4.70
CA GLY A 453 -0.99 -0.22 6.13
C GLY A 453 0.05 -0.94 7.00
N ASP A 454 1.01 -1.62 6.39
CA ASP A 454 2.19 -2.20 7.02
C ASP A 454 3.40 -1.25 7.04
N ASP A 455 3.20 0.02 6.69
CA ASP A 455 4.20 1.08 6.54
C ASP A 455 5.25 0.86 5.44
N GLU A 456 5.12 -0.16 4.59
CA GLU A 456 5.99 -0.30 3.41
C GLU A 456 5.66 0.78 2.36
N PRO A 457 6.67 1.35 1.69
CA PRO A 457 6.45 2.42 0.72
C PRO A 457 5.86 1.84 -0.59
N ALA A 458 4.68 2.35 -0.95
CA ALA A 458 3.90 1.94 -2.11
C ALA A 458 4.26 2.76 -3.35
N ALA A 459 4.34 4.08 -3.19
CA ALA A 459 4.63 5.00 -4.28
C ALA A 459 5.32 6.27 -3.79
N VAL A 460 6.10 6.89 -4.66
CA VAL A 460 6.76 8.18 -4.43
C VAL A 460 6.42 9.10 -5.58
N TYR A 461 5.92 10.28 -5.24
CA TYR A 461 5.52 11.34 -6.15
C TYR A 461 6.32 12.61 -5.88
N ARG A 462 6.56 13.36 -6.95
CA ARG A 462 6.87 14.79 -6.86
C ARG A 462 5.57 15.57 -6.86
N VAL A 463 5.42 16.50 -5.93
CA VAL A 463 4.18 17.24 -5.72
C VAL A 463 4.38 18.76 -5.69
N SER A 464 3.35 19.47 -6.14
CA SER A 464 3.16 20.91 -5.92
C SER A 464 1.76 21.13 -5.34
N ILE A 465 1.66 21.89 -4.26
CA ILE A 465 0.41 22.10 -3.51
C ILE A 465 -0.08 23.53 -3.76
N ASP A 466 -1.32 23.66 -4.24
CA ASP A 466 -2.05 24.92 -4.23
C ASP A 466 -3.10 24.86 -3.12
N ALA A 467 -2.80 25.51 -2.00
CA ALA A 467 -3.64 25.48 -0.82
C ALA A 467 -4.86 26.41 -0.89
N VAL A 468 -4.92 27.30 -1.90
CA VAL A 468 -6.07 28.18 -2.16
C VAL A 468 -7.08 27.42 -3.01
N ALA A 469 -6.62 26.80 -4.10
CA ALA A 469 -7.45 25.94 -4.94
C ALA A 469 -7.74 24.57 -4.30
N LYS A 470 -7.07 24.24 -3.19
CA LYS A 470 -7.10 22.94 -2.52
C LYS A 470 -6.72 21.79 -3.45
N THR A 471 -5.64 21.98 -4.21
CA THR A 471 -5.14 20.98 -5.16
C THR A 471 -3.72 20.51 -4.89
N ILE A 472 -3.44 19.27 -5.29
CA ILE A 472 -2.11 18.65 -5.34
C ILE A 472 -1.86 18.27 -6.80
N THR A 473 -0.83 18.84 -7.41
CA THR A 473 -0.31 18.35 -8.69
C THR A 473 0.74 17.30 -8.40
N ALA A 474 0.51 16.04 -8.79
CA ALA A 474 1.40 14.92 -8.51
C ALA A 474 1.97 14.31 -9.79
N THR A 475 3.27 14.05 -9.80
CA THR A 475 4.00 13.36 -10.88
C THR A 475 4.71 12.14 -10.31
N LEU A 476 4.47 10.97 -10.87
CA LEU A 476 5.02 9.72 -10.34
C LEU A 476 6.54 9.65 -10.51
N GLU A 477 7.29 9.36 -9.44
CA GLU A 477 8.73 9.10 -9.49
C GLU A 477 9.05 7.61 -9.36
N ARG A 478 8.40 6.90 -8.43
CA ARG A 478 8.61 5.47 -8.18
C ARG A 478 7.33 4.80 -7.69
N ILE A 479 7.16 3.52 -7.99
CA ILE A 479 5.97 2.76 -7.58
C ILE A 479 6.24 1.27 -7.44
N THR A 480 5.43 0.60 -6.64
CA THR A 480 5.36 -0.86 -6.51
C THR A 480 4.24 -1.44 -7.40
N TYR A 481 4.11 -2.76 -7.39
CA TYR A 481 2.96 -3.46 -7.97
C TYR A 481 2.32 -4.30 -6.87
N SER A 482 1.20 -3.82 -6.33
CA SER A 482 0.37 -4.54 -5.37
C SER A 482 -0.69 -5.33 -6.13
N GLY A 483 -0.71 -6.66 -5.97
CA GLY A 483 -1.70 -7.52 -6.59
C GLY A 483 -1.74 -8.88 -5.91
N ARG A 484 -2.60 -9.80 -6.35
CA ARG A 484 -2.49 -11.23 -5.98
C ARG A 484 -2.01 -12.01 -7.18
N GLY A 485 -0.77 -12.51 -7.14
CA GLY A 485 -0.23 -13.36 -8.21
C GLY A 485 1.26 -13.18 -8.41
N HIS A 486 1.78 -13.76 -9.49
CA HIS A 486 3.22 -13.81 -9.79
C HIS A 486 3.86 -12.45 -10.16
N TYR A 487 3.06 -11.37 -10.21
CA TYR A 487 3.48 -10.03 -10.65
C TYR A 487 3.76 -9.07 -9.50
N THR A 488 3.54 -9.48 -8.25
CA THR A 488 3.75 -8.62 -7.08
C THR A 488 5.21 -8.29 -6.91
N THR A 489 5.54 -7.00 -6.86
CA THR A 489 6.85 -6.51 -6.46
C THR A 489 6.70 -5.48 -5.37
N ASN A 490 7.36 -5.73 -4.24
CA ASN A 490 7.49 -4.75 -3.15
C ASN A 490 8.65 -3.79 -3.40
N THR A 491 9.31 -3.86 -4.56
CA THR A 491 10.40 -2.97 -4.94
C THR A 491 9.83 -1.74 -5.65
N LEU A 492 10.13 -0.57 -5.12
CA LEU A 492 9.87 0.71 -5.79
C LEU A 492 10.74 0.83 -7.05
N LEU A 493 10.12 0.85 -8.22
CA LEU A 493 10.79 1.04 -9.51
C LEU A 493 10.36 2.34 -10.16
N LYS A 494 11.19 2.87 -11.06
CA LYS A 494 10.76 3.97 -11.94
C LYS A 494 9.67 3.48 -12.91
N PRO A 495 8.81 4.37 -13.44
CA PRO A 495 7.74 3.98 -14.37
C PRO A 495 8.23 3.14 -15.55
N GLU A 496 9.39 3.47 -16.14
CA GLU A 496 9.94 2.73 -17.29
C GLU A 496 10.41 1.32 -16.91
N GLU A 497 11.03 1.18 -15.74
CA GLU A 497 11.49 -0.10 -15.20
C GLU A 497 10.30 -0.99 -14.84
N MET A 498 9.26 -0.39 -14.24
CA MET A 498 8.02 -1.08 -13.90
C MET A 498 7.29 -1.59 -15.14
N ALA A 499 7.08 -0.74 -16.14
CA ALA A 499 6.46 -1.11 -17.41
C ALA A 499 7.22 -2.26 -18.10
N LYS A 500 8.56 -2.19 -18.12
CA LYS A 500 9.41 -3.23 -18.70
C LYS A 500 9.32 -4.55 -17.92
N SER A 501 9.35 -4.49 -16.60
CA SER A 501 9.24 -5.66 -15.71
C SER A 501 7.89 -6.37 -15.91
N GLN A 502 6.80 -5.61 -15.81
CA GLN A 502 5.44 -6.13 -16.01
C GLN A 502 5.28 -6.75 -17.40
N LEU A 503 5.70 -6.05 -18.46
CA LEU A 503 5.59 -6.56 -19.84
C LEU A 503 6.38 -7.87 -20.04
N ALA A 504 7.54 -8.00 -19.41
CA ALA A 504 8.35 -9.22 -19.49
C ALA A 504 7.63 -10.41 -18.83
N SER A 505 7.11 -10.23 -17.61
CA SER A 505 6.38 -11.27 -16.89
C SER A 505 5.07 -11.64 -17.58
N THR A 506 4.31 -10.66 -18.10
CA THR A 506 3.06 -10.95 -18.83
C THR A 506 3.33 -11.68 -20.14
N LYS A 507 4.37 -11.29 -20.90
CA LYS A 507 4.78 -12.01 -22.12
C LYS A 507 5.13 -13.46 -21.82
N GLN A 508 5.84 -13.72 -20.73
CA GLN A 508 6.22 -15.07 -20.33
C GLN A 508 4.99 -15.94 -20.02
N LEU A 509 4.01 -15.40 -19.29
CA LEU A 509 2.76 -16.11 -19.01
C LEU A 509 2.04 -16.52 -20.30
N PHE A 510 1.85 -15.60 -21.24
CA PHE A 510 1.16 -15.94 -22.48
C PHE A 510 2.00 -16.88 -23.35
N ASP A 511 3.32 -16.72 -23.38
CA ASP A 511 4.19 -17.68 -24.08
C ASP A 511 4.01 -19.10 -23.53
N MET A 512 3.78 -19.29 -22.22
CA MET A 512 3.40 -20.59 -21.65
C MET A 512 2.07 -21.09 -22.22
N TYR A 513 1.01 -20.29 -22.17
CA TYR A 513 -0.31 -20.73 -22.65
C TYR A 513 -0.29 -21.11 -24.13
N PHE A 514 0.34 -20.29 -24.98
CA PHE A 514 0.47 -20.62 -26.40
C PHE A 514 1.23 -21.92 -26.62
N SER A 515 2.28 -22.20 -25.82
CA SER A 515 2.98 -23.49 -25.87
C SER A 515 2.12 -24.66 -25.37
N LEU A 516 1.22 -24.43 -24.41
CA LEU A 516 0.26 -25.46 -24.01
C LEU A 516 -0.79 -25.74 -25.08
N PHE A 517 -1.20 -24.74 -25.86
CA PHE A 517 -2.20 -24.92 -26.92
C PHE A 517 -1.66 -25.71 -28.11
N GLU A 518 -0.34 -25.70 -28.33
CA GLU A 518 0.32 -26.55 -29.35
C GLU A 518 0.08 -28.06 -29.10
N PHE A 519 -0.19 -28.48 -27.85
CA PHE A 519 -0.51 -29.88 -27.54
C PHE A 519 -1.80 -30.38 -28.19
N GLN A 520 -2.73 -29.49 -28.54
CA GLN A 520 -3.98 -29.88 -29.21
C GLN A 520 -3.72 -30.55 -30.57
N GLN A 521 -2.57 -30.27 -31.20
CA GLN A 521 -2.19 -30.85 -32.48
C GLN A 521 -1.43 -32.19 -32.36
N LYS A 522 -1.10 -32.62 -31.13
CA LYS A 522 -0.39 -33.88 -30.91
C LYS A 522 -1.35 -35.07 -30.91
N PRO A 523 -0.93 -36.24 -31.42
CA PRO A 523 -1.76 -37.45 -31.39
C PRO A 523 -2.10 -37.84 -29.95
N LEU A 524 -1.13 -37.80 -29.04
CA LEU A 524 -1.29 -38.13 -27.63
C LEU A 524 -0.68 -37.03 -26.74
N VAL A 525 -1.37 -36.64 -25.67
CA VAL A 525 -0.94 -35.65 -24.68
C VAL A 525 -0.98 -36.26 -23.29
N THR A 526 0.07 -36.06 -22.49
CA THR A 526 0.13 -36.54 -21.11
C THR A 526 0.24 -35.38 -20.11
N LEU A 527 -0.16 -35.61 -18.85
CA LEU A 527 0.07 -34.65 -17.76
C LEU A 527 1.56 -34.32 -17.58
N GLN A 528 2.43 -35.31 -17.81
CA GLN A 528 3.88 -35.11 -17.74
C GLN A 528 4.37 -34.12 -18.81
N ASP A 529 3.86 -34.21 -20.05
CA ASP A 529 4.23 -33.27 -21.12
C ASP A 529 3.80 -31.84 -20.78
N ILE A 530 2.59 -31.67 -20.24
CA ILE A 530 2.05 -30.39 -19.80
C ILE A 530 2.88 -29.84 -18.62
N ARG A 531 3.17 -30.67 -17.62
CA ARG A 531 3.98 -30.31 -16.45
C ARG A 531 5.37 -29.84 -16.85
N ILE A 532 6.06 -30.59 -17.72
CA ILE A 532 7.39 -30.25 -18.23
C ILE A 532 7.34 -28.92 -18.98
N THR A 533 6.28 -28.67 -19.75
CA THR A 533 6.12 -27.41 -20.48
C THR A 533 5.96 -26.24 -19.53
N ILE A 534 5.12 -26.35 -18.50
CA ILE A 534 4.94 -25.32 -17.48
C ILE A 534 6.27 -25.03 -16.74
N GLN A 535 7.05 -26.08 -16.44
CA GLN A 535 8.35 -25.95 -15.77
C GLN A 535 9.40 -25.16 -16.57
N GLN A 536 9.19 -24.95 -17.88
CA GLN A 536 10.07 -24.08 -18.69
C GLN A 536 9.86 -22.59 -18.36
N PHE A 537 8.81 -22.23 -17.62
CA PHE A 537 8.43 -20.85 -17.32
C PHE A 537 8.65 -20.54 -15.81
N PRO A 538 9.67 -19.72 -15.46
CA PRO A 538 10.11 -19.44 -14.09
C PRO A 538 9.02 -19.03 -13.12
N ASP A 539 8.17 -18.12 -13.60
CA ASP A 539 7.24 -17.40 -12.75
C ASP A 539 5.96 -18.23 -12.53
N GLN A 540 5.93 -19.49 -12.98
CA GLN A 540 4.76 -20.37 -12.92
C GLN A 540 4.87 -21.39 -11.78
N PRO A 541 3.73 -21.91 -11.27
CA PRO A 541 3.75 -22.90 -10.21
C PRO A 541 4.56 -24.14 -10.60
N ASN A 542 5.56 -24.48 -9.79
CA ASN A 542 6.37 -25.68 -10.00
C ASN A 542 5.67 -26.91 -9.40
N PHE A 543 4.80 -27.55 -10.19
CA PHE A 543 4.14 -28.79 -9.80
C PHE A 543 5.16 -29.91 -9.64
N LYS A 544 5.20 -30.54 -8.47
CA LYS A 544 6.12 -31.64 -8.17
C LYS A 544 5.65 -32.96 -8.76
N THR A 545 4.34 -33.13 -8.94
CA THR A 545 3.73 -34.37 -9.42
C THR A 545 2.62 -34.10 -10.43
N ASP A 546 2.29 -35.09 -11.26
CA ASP A 546 1.15 -35.02 -12.20
C ASP A 546 -0.18 -34.93 -11.45
N LYS A 547 -0.27 -35.57 -10.28
CA LYS A 547 -1.42 -35.46 -9.38
C LYS A 547 -1.64 -34.01 -8.94
N GLU A 548 -0.58 -33.34 -8.48
CA GLU A 548 -0.66 -31.95 -8.05
C GLU A 548 -1.08 -31.01 -9.20
N LEU A 549 -0.54 -31.23 -10.41
CA LEU A 549 -0.95 -30.49 -11.61
C LEU A 549 -2.43 -30.73 -11.92
N PHE A 550 -2.85 -32.00 -11.95
CA PHE A 550 -4.21 -32.37 -12.30
C PHE A 550 -5.22 -31.77 -11.32
N GLU A 551 -5.01 -31.96 -10.02
CA GLU A 551 -5.90 -31.45 -8.97
C GLU A 551 -5.98 -29.92 -8.98
N LYS A 552 -4.85 -29.23 -9.20
CA LYS A 552 -4.83 -27.77 -9.17
C LYS A 552 -5.37 -27.12 -10.44
N TRP A 553 -5.14 -27.71 -11.62
CA TRP A 553 -5.41 -27.05 -12.91
C TRP A 553 -6.52 -27.72 -13.74
N PHE A 554 -6.68 -29.04 -13.69
CA PHE A 554 -7.58 -29.78 -14.59
C PHE A 554 -8.88 -30.24 -13.93
N GLN A 555 -8.84 -30.70 -12.67
CA GLN A 555 -9.96 -31.32 -11.96
C GLN A 555 -11.25 -30.49 -12.04
N TYR A 556 -11.16 -29.18 -11.81
CA TYR A 556 -12.32 -28.29 -11.86
C TYR A 556 -12.99 -28.28 -13.25
N SER A 557 -12.19 -28.19 -14.31
CA SER A 557 -12.66 -28.14 -15.71
C SER A 557 -13.21 -29.49 -16.18
N LEU A 558 -12.92 -30.57 -15.44
CA LEU A 558 -13.39 -31.93 -15.67
C LEU A 558 -14.48 -32.33 -14.67
N SER A 559 -15.30 -31.36 -14.24
CA SER A 559 -16.45 -31.59 -13.35
C SER A 559 -16.09 -32.29 -12.04
N MET A 560 -14.95 -31.91 -11.45
CA MET A 560 -14.40 -32.47 -10.20
C MET A 560 -13.97 -33.95 -10.26
N MET A 561 -13.77 -34.52 -11.45
CA MET A 561 -13.18 -35.85 -11.63
C MET A 561 -11.90 -35.99 -10.79
N SER A 562 -11.80 -37.06 -10.01
CA SER A 562 -10.60 -37.34 -9.21
C SER A 562 -9.43 -37.80 -10.08
N TYR A 563 -8.21 -37.63 -9.57
CA TYR A 563 -7.00 -38.07 -10.28
C TYR A 563 -7.00 -39.60 -10.48
N GLU A 564 -7.54 -40.34 -9.49
CA GLU A 564 -7.65 -41.79 -9.51
C GLU A 564 -8.67 -42.28 -10.55
N GLU A 565 -9.77 -41.55 -10.76
CA GLU A 565 -10.72 -41.82 -11.85
C GLU A 565 -10.11 -41.52 -13.22
N PHE A 566 -9.36 -40.42 -13.33
CA PHE A 566 -8.63 -40.08 -14.55
C PHE A 566 -7.61 -41.17 -14.92
N LEU A 567 -6.86 -41.70 -13.95
CA LEU A 567 -5.88 -42.77 -14.20
C LEU A 567 -6.50 -44.11 -14.65
N LYS A 568 -7.79 -44.36 -14.37
CA LYS A 568 -8.49 -45.57 -14.83
C LYS A 568 -8.87 -45.53 -16.31
N LYS A 569 -8.82 -44.35 -16.94
CA LYS A 569 -9.10 -44.15 -18.38
C LYS A 569 -7.96 -44.68 -19.24
N THR A 570 -8.26 -45.02 -20.49
CA THR A 570 -7.20 -45.36 -21.47
C THR A 570 -6.33 -44.14 -21.75
N LYS A 571 -5.14 -44.33 -22.34
CA LYS A 571 -4.24 -43.22 -22.67
C LYS A 571 -4.88 -42.23 -23.64
N GLU A 572 -5.66 -42.75 -24.58
CA GLU A 572 -6.40 -41.99 -25.58
C GLU A 572 -7.50 -41.15 -24.92
N GLU A 573 -8.28 -41.75 -24.02
CA GLU A 573 -9.32 -41.05 -23.25
C GLU A 573 -8.71 -39.96 -22.35
N GLN A 574 -7.60 -40.24 -21.68
CA GLN A 574 -6.86 -39.26 -20.88
C GLN A 574 -6.41 -38.08 -21.73
N SER A 575 -5.82 -38.36 -22.89
CA SER A 575 -5.36 -37.35 -23.83
C SER A 575 -6.51 -36.46 -24.33
N GLU A 576 -7.67 -37.04 -24.67
CA GLU A 576 -8.84 -36.27 -25.13
C GLU A 576 -9.43 -35.39 -24.03
N LEU A 577 -9.46 -35.86 -22.77
CA LEU A 577 -9.88 -35.03 -21.63
C LEU A 577 -8.94 -33.83 -21.44
N LEU A 578 -7.62 -34.04 -21.51
CA LEU A 578 -6.64 -32.96 -21.39
C LEU A 578 -6.77 -31.94 -22.54
N LYS A 579 -6.90 -32.42 -23.78
CA LYS A 579 -7.11 -31.55 -24.95
C LYS A 579 -8.39 -30.73 -24.85
N THR A 580 -9.47 -31.31 -24.31
CA THR A 580 -10.74 -30.60 -24.09
C THR A 580 -10.55 -29.40 -23.16
N VAL A 581 -9.83 -29.58 -22.05
CA VAL A 581 -9.51 -28.49 -21.11
C VAL A 581 -8.61 -27.45 -21.77
N LEU A 582 -7.56 -27.86 -22.48
CA LEU A 582 -6.67 -26.95 -23.20
C LEU A 582 -7.40 -26.15 -24.28
N LYS A 583 -8.36 -26.77 -24.97
CA LYS A 583 -9.19 -26.09 -25.98
C LYS A 583 -10.10 -25.04 -25.35
N SER A 584 -10.67 -25.33 -24.18
CA SER A 584 -11.45 -24.35 -23.41
C SER A 584 -10.59 -23.12 -23.02
N TRP A 585 -9.36 -23.35 -22.56
CA TRP A 585 -8.42 -22.28 -22.25
C TRP A 585 -8.03 -21.47 -23.48
N HIS A 586 -7.77 -22.15 -24.61
CA HIS A 586 -7.47 -21.53 -25.89
C HIS A 586 -8.60 -20.62 -26.36
N ASP A 587 -9.83 -21.12 -26.37
CA ASP A 587 -11.01 -20.35 -26.75
C ASP A 587 -11.23 -19.13 -25.84
N SER A 588 -10.97 -19.29 -24.54
CA SER A 588 -11.02 -18.18 -23.58
C SER A 588 -10.00 -17.08 -23.92
N ILE A 589 -8.74 -17.44 -24.16
CA ILE A 589 -7.69 -16.47 -24.52
C ILE A 589 -7.99 -15.79 -25.85
N TYR A 590 -8.43 -16.53 -26.86
CA TYR A 590 -8.79 -15.94 -28.16
C TYR A 590 -9.94 -14.94 -28.01
N LYS A 591 -10.93 -15.28 -27.19
CA LYS A 591 -12.02 -14.37 -26.86
C LYS A 591 -11.52 -13.11 -26.17
N THR A 592 -10.61 -13.22 -25.19
CA THR A 592 -10.02 -12.07 -24.49
C THR A 592 -9.36 -11.09 -25.46
N PHE A 593 -8.60 -11.59 -26.44
CA PHE A 593 -7.92 -10.74 -27.43
C PHE A 593 -8.77 -10.43 -28.67
N GLY A 594 -10.04 -10.84 -28.70
CA GLY A 594 -10.92 -10.64 -29.87
C GLY A 594 -10.45 -11.36 -31.14
N PHE A 595 -9.74 -12.47 -31.01
CA PHE A 595 -9.28 -13.26 -32.15
C PHE A 595 -10.38 -14.20 -32.64
N ASP A 596 -10.53 -14.28 -33.96
CA ASP A 596 -11.35 -15.33 -34.57
C ASP A 596 -10.75 -16.71 -34.24
N LYS A 597 -11.62 -17.68 -33.91
CA LYS A 597 -11.20 -19.05 -33.56
C LYS A 597 -10.43 -19.75 -34.68
N THR A 598 -10.56 -19.31 -35.93
CA THR A 598 -9.83 -19.84 -37.08
C THR A 598 -8.41 -19.28 -37.23
N VAL A 599 -8.03 -18.25 -36.45
CA VAL A 599 -6.68 -17.65 -36.54
C VAL A 599 -5.62 -18.67 -36.10
N PRO A 600 -4.57 -18.93 -36.92
CA PRO A 600 -3.48 -19.82 -36.53
C PRO A 600 -2.75 -19.36 -35.27
N LEU A 601 -2.31 -20.29 -34.41
CA LEU A 601 -1.63 -19.96 -33.14
C LEU A 601 -0.44 -19.01 -33.34
N THR A 602 0.35 -19.19 -34.40
CA THR A 602 1.52 -18.35 -34.71
C THR A 602 1.12 -16.90 -34.95
N GLU A 603 0.04 -16.68 -35.71
CA GLU A 603 -0.46 -15.34 -36.01
C GLU A 603 -1.09 -14.70 -34.76
N ALA A 604 -1.89 -15.47 -34.00
CA ALA A 604 -2.48 -15.02 -32.74
C ALA A 604 -1.40 -14.63 -31.72
N ARG A 605 -0.31 -15.41 -31.60
CA ARG A 605 0.82 -15.11 -30.71
C ARG A 605 1.53 -13.81 -31.10
N ALA A 606 1.70 -13.54 -32.40
CA ALA A 606 2.29 -12.29 -32.88
C ALA A 606 1.39 -11.08 -32.60
N LYS A 607 0.09 -11.18 -32.89
CA LYS A 607 -0.91 -10.15 -32.58
C LYS A 607 -0.97 -9.86 -31.08
N GLN A 608 -0.96 -10.90 -30.26
CA GLN A 608 -0.96 -10.79 -28.80
C GLN A 608 0.27 -10.04 -28.27
N LYS A 609 1.48 -10.34 -28.78
CA LYS A 609 2.70 -9.63 -28.35
C LYS A 609 2.68 -8.15 -28.69
N LEU A 610 2.18 -7.79 -29.87
CA LEU A 610 2.02 -6.40 -30.28
C LEU A 610 1.02 -5.68 -29.36
N PHE A 611 -0.07 -6.34 -29.03
CA PHE A 611 -1.11 -5.82 -28.18
C PHE A 611 -0.65 -5.54 -26.75
N LEU A 612 0.02 -6.51 -26.09
CA LEU A 612 0.60 -6.30 -24.77
C LEU A 612 1.59 -5.13 -24.74
N LYS A 613 2.39 -4.98 -25.81
CA LYS A 613 3.33 -3.86 -25.93
C LYS A 613 2.58 -2.53 -25.98
N LYS A 614 1.56 -2.42 -26.84
CA LYS A 614 0.74 -1.20 -26.95
C LYS A 614 0.09 -0.83 -25.61
N ALA A 615 -0.41 -1.82 -24.88
CA ALA A 615 -1.06 -1.58 -23.60
C ALA A 615 -0.06 -1.16 -22.50
N ALA A 616 1.12 -1.79 -22.45
CA ALA A 616 2.20 -1.38 -21.56
C ALA A 616 2.69 0.06 -21.85
N ASP A 617 2.85 0.39 -23.14
CA ASP A 617 3.24 1.73 -23.58
C ASP A 617 2.16 2.76 -23.18
N ALA A 618 0.87 2.45 -23.41
CA ALA A 618 -0.23 3.33 -23.03
C ALA A 618 -0.32 3.56 -21.51
N ARG A 619 -0.05 2.52 -20.71
CA ARG A 619 -0.02 2.62 -19.24
C ARG A 619 1.15 3.47 -18.76
N LEU A 620 2.33 3.28 -19.35
CA LEU A 620 3.51 4.11 -19.09
C LEU A 620 3.24 5.58 -19.39
N GLU A 621 2.61 5.87 -20.53
CA GLU A 621 2.23 7.24 -20.90
C GLU A 621 1.23 7.86 -19.92
N ARG A 622 0.30 7.08 -19.36
CA ARG A 622 -0.57 7.57 -18.27
C ARG A 622 0.22 7.82 -16.99
N ALA A 623 1.05 6.88 -16.56
CA ALA A 623 1.84 6.99 -15.34
C ALA A 623 2.81 8.17 -15.33
N LYS A 624 3.30 8.61 -16.50
CA LYS A 624 4.21 9.76 -16.64
C LYS A 624 3.52 11.12 -16.57
N LYS A 625 2.19 11.17 -16.70
CA LYS A 625 1.46 12.44 -16.66
C LYS A 625 1.45 13.01 -15.25
N ALA A 626 1.53 14.33 -15.17
CA ALA A 626 1.16 15.04 -13.96
C ALA A 626 -0.37 15.10 -13.87
N TYR A 627 -0.91 14.72 -12.72
CA TYR A 627 -2.34 14.79 -12.46
C TYR A 627 -2.61 15.78 -11.34
N VAL A 628 -3.72 16.51 -11.46
CA VAL A 628 -4.21 17.43 -10.43
C VAL A 628 -5.29 16.74 -9.62
N TYR A 629 -5.10 16.69 -8.31
CA TYR A 629 -6.02 16.10 -7.34
C TYR A 629 -6.60 17.19 -6.48
N GLN A 630 -7.93 17.22 -6.34
CA GLN A 630 -8.59 17.96 -5.27
C GLN A 630 -8.32 17.26 -3.95
N TYR A 631 -8.08 18.03 -2.89
CA TYR A 631 -7.89 17.49 -1.56
C TYR A 631 -8.78 18.16 -0.50
N HIS A 632 -9.18 17.37 0.49
CA HIS A 632 -9.76 17.86 1.73
C HIS A 632 -9.27 16.99 2.89
N ILE A 633 -9.36 17.54 4.10
CA ILE A 633 -8.82 16.91 5.31
C ILE A 633 -9.96 16.78 6.32
N GLU A 634 -10.17 15.56 6.83
CA GLU A 634 -11.13 15.23 7.88
C GLU A 634 -10.37 14.64 9.07
N GLY A 635 -10.14 15.46 10.10
CA GLY A 635 -9.29 15.09 11.23
C GLY A 635 -7.86 14.77 10.78
N GLU A 636 -7.48 13.49 10.87
CA GLU A 636 -6.16 13.00 10.43
C GLU A 636 -6.15 12.45 9.00
N VAL A 637 -7.32 12.34 8.37
CA VAL A 637 -7.48 11.68 7.08
C VAL A 637 -7.35 12.70 5.96
N LEU A 638 -6.42 12.44 5.03
CA LEU A 638 -6.31 13.20 3.79
C LEU A 638 -7.06 12.47 2.67
N HIS A 639 -8.04 13.15 2.10
CA HIS A 639 -8.77 12.68 0.94
C HIS A 639 -8.20 13.35 -0.31
N THR A 640 -7.87 12.56 -1.31
CA THR A 640 -7.41 13.05 -2.62
C THR A 640 -8.31 12.45 -3.70
N ASN A 641 -8.73 13.26 -4.66
CA ASN A 641 -9.56 12.82 -5.78
C ASN A 641 -9.11 13.54 -7.05
N ALA A 642 -8.80 12.80 -8.11
CA ALA A 642 -8.42 13.36 -9.39
C ALA A 642 -9.52 14.30 -9.91
N GLN A 643 -9.12 15.46 -10.43
CA GLN A 643 -10.04 16.42 -11.03
C GLN A 643 -10.67 15.86 -12.31
N TYR A 644 -11.90 16.31 -12.58
CA TYR A 644 -12.54 16.10 -13.87
C TYR A 644 -11.70 16.78 -14.96
N ILE A 645 -11.43 16.07 -16.05
CA ILE A 645 -10.63 16.58 -17.16
C ILE A 645 -11.58 17.11 -18.24
N PRO A 646 -11.60 18.43 -18.52
CA PRO A 646 -12.43 18.97 -19.59
C PRO A 646 -12.15 18.29 -20.93
N ASN A 647 -13.19 18.13 -21.76
CA ASN A 647 -13.13 17.49 -23.08
C ASN A 647 -12.69 16.02 -23.10
N THR A 648 -12.65 15.35 -21.94
CA THR A 648 -12.45 13.91 -21.86
C THR A 648 -13.81 13.21 -21.74
N LEU A 649 -14.00 12.12 -22.48
CA LEU A 649 -15.23 11.32 -22.43
C LEU A 649 -15.42 10.76 -21.01
N TRP A 650 -16.66 10.69 -20.52
CA TRP A 650 -16.95 10.28 -19.14
C TRP A 650 -16.27 8.98 -18.72
N TYR A 651 -16.23 7.98 -19.61
CA TYR A 651 -15.64 6.66 -19.35
C TYR A 651 -14.10 6.64 -19.42
N ARG A 652 -13.49 7.76 -19.82
CA ARG A 652 -12.04 8.00 -19.77
C ARG A 652 -11.65 8.96 -18.65
N GLN A 653 -12.61 9.45 -17.87
CA GLN A 653 -12.32 10.28 -16.70
C GLN A 653 -11.59 9.44 -15.64
N PRO A 654 -10.60 10.00 -14.93
CA PRO A 654 -9.81 9.28 -13.93
C PRO A 654 -10.58 9.15 -12.61
N GLY A 655 -11.78 8.59 -12.62
CA GLY A 655 -12.62 8.53 -11.44
C GLY A 655 -13.89 7.71 -11.58
N LYS A 656 -14.68 7.70 -10.51
CA LYS A 656 -15.97 7.02 -10.45
C LYS A 656 -17.11 8.03 -10.47
N TYR A 657 -18.23 7.64 -11.05
CA TYR A 657 -19.50 8.33 -10.92
C TYR A 657 -20.34 7.60 -9.89
N SER A 658 -20.93 8.32 -8.94
CA SER A 658 -21.71 7.70 -7.88
C SER A 658 -22.93 8.50 -7.47
N PHE A 659 -23.93 7.78 -6.98
CA PHE A 659 -25.13 8.29 -6.33
C PHE A 659 -25.21 7.68 -4.92
N HIS A 660 -25.64 8.51 -3.97
CA HIS A 660 -25.92 8.09 -2.60
C HIS A 660 -27.25 8.68 -2.13
N ALA A 661 -28.06 7.91 -1.41
CA ALA A 661 -29.29 8.37 -0.78
C ALA A 661 -29.49 7.76 0.61
N GLU A 662 -29.75 8.58 1.62
CA GLU A 662 -29.96 8.14 3.00
C GLU A 662 -31.29 7.41 3.20
N ASP A 663 -32.35 7.78 2.47
CA ASP A 663 -33.72 7.29 2.68
C ASP A 663 -34.32 6.49 1.49
N GLY A 664 -33.50 6.11 0.50
CA GLY A 664 -33.95 5.33 -0.66
C GLY A 664 -33.92 3.80 -0.47
N GLU A 665 -34.68 3.05 -1.29
CA GLU A 665 -34.54 1.59 -1.42
C GLU A 665 -33.14 1.24 -1.95
N ILE A 666 -32.65 1.99 -2.95
CA ILE A 666 -31.27 1.96 -3.41
C ILE A 666 -30.50 3.04 -2.68
N LYS A 667 -29.50 2.61 -1.91
CA LYS A 667 -28.63 3.50 -1.11
C LYS A 667 -27.46 4.01 -1.91
N ASP A 668 -26.83 3.15 -2.71
CA ASP A 668 -25.63 3.50 -3.47
C ASP A 668 -25.70 2.92 -4.88
N VAL A 669 -25.30 3.73 -5.86
CA VAL A 669 -24.98 3.28 -7.22
C VAL A 669 -23.63 3.86 -7.58
N SER A 670 -22.73 3.05 -8.13
CA SER A 670 -21.47 3.57 -8.68
C SER A 670 -21.13 2.93 -10.00
N LEU A 671 -20.54 3.74 -10.88
CA LEU A 671 -20.09 3.37 -12.22
C LEU A 671 -18.62 3.79 -12.35
N LEU A 672 -17.76 2.83 -12.65
CA LEU A 672 -16.33 3.03 -12.83
C LEU A 672 -15.86 2.27 -14.05
N VAL A 673 -15.08 2.92 -14.91
CA VAL A 673 -14.48 2.28 -16.07
C VAL A 673 -12.97 2.13 -15.85
N ASN A 674 -12.49 0.89 -15.89
CA ASN A 674 -11.09 0.53 -15.76
C ASN A 674 -10.55 0.01 -17.08
N THR A 675 -9.26 0.21 -17.36
CA THR A 675 -8.59 -0.45 -18.48
C THR A 675 -7.54 -1.39 -17.93
N GLU A 676 -7.70 -2.68 -18.22
CA GLU A 676 -6.75 -3.71 -17.82
C GLU A 676 -5.46 -3.64 -18.64
N PHE A 677 -4.45 -4.40 -18.21
CA PHE A 677 -3.17 -4.47 -18.91
C PHE A 677 -3.29 -5.06 -20.32
N ASP A 678 -4.29 -5.89 -20.56
CA ASP A 678 -4.62 -6.34 -21.90
C ASP A 678 -5.42 -5.28 -22.66
N GLY A 679 -5.39 -3.99 -22.30
CA GLY A 679 -6.12 -2.95 -23.01
C GLY A 679 -7.65 -3.11 -23.00
N THR A 680 -8.19 -4.14 -22.34
CA THR A 680 -9.62 -4.36 -22.24
C THR A 680 -10.20 -3.40 -21.24
N THR A 681 -11.26 -2.70 -21.65
CA THR A 681 -11.97 -1.77 -20.80
C THR A 681 -13.12 -2.50 -20.08
N TYR A 682 -13.20 -2.38 -18.76
CA TYR A 682 -14.28 -2.92 -17.94
C TYR A 682 -15.09 -1.81 -17.33
N SER A 683 -16.39 -1.84 -17.54
CA SER A 683 -17.34 -1.06 -16.77
C SER A 683 -17.74 -1.87 -15.54
N HIS A 684 -17.44 -1.34 -14.36
CA HIS A 684 -17.81 -1.87 -13.06
C HIS A 684 -19.00 -1.08 -12.52
N ILE A 685 -20.08 -1.79 -12.17
CA ILE A 685 -21.31 -1.21 -11.64
C ILE A 685 -21.57 -1.84 -10.29
N ASN A 686 -21.58 -1.03 -9.24
CA ASN A 686 -21.97 -1.49 -7.91
C ASN A 686 -23.32 -0.86 -7.54
N ILE A 687 -24.26 -1.69 -7.08
CA ILE A 687 -25.59 -1.26 -6.65
C ILE A 687 -25.85 -1.83 -5.26
N LYS A 688 -26.15 -0.97 -4.29
CA LYS A 688 -26.45 -1.37 -2.92
C LYS A 688 -27.88 -1.00 -2.56
N LYS A 689 -28.67 -2.00 -2.18
CA LYS A 689 -29.99 -1.81 -1.58
C LYS A 689 -29.91 -1.62 -0.07
N ALA A 690 -30.94 -1.02 0.51
CA ALA A 690 -31.06 -0.86 1.95
C ALA A 690 -30.97 -2.23 2.66
N ASN A 691 -30.09 -2.34 3.66
CA ASN A 691 -29.87 -3.56 4.45
C ASN A 691 -29.40 -4.81 3.68
N GLU A 692 -28.93 -4.65 2.44
CA GLU A 692 -28.39 -5.75 1.63
C GLU A 692 -26.89 -5.58 1.34
N GLN A 693 -26.25 -6.66 0.90
CA GLN A 693 -24.89 -6.62 0.38
C GLN A 693 -24.85 -5.89 -0.97
N THR A 694 -23.70 -5.29 -1.28
CA THR A 694 -23.49 -4.63 -2.58
C THR A 694 -23.51 -5.65 -3.71
N MET A 695 -24.43 -5.49 -4.65
CA MET A 695 -24.45 -6.24 -5.90
C MET A 695 -23.41 -5.67 -6.85
N GLN A 696 -22.61 -6.53 -7.48
CA GLN A 696 -21.52 -6.13 -8.38
C GLN A 696 -21.80 -6.67 -9.78
N PHE A 697 -21.84 -5.77 -10.76
CA PHE A 697 -22.04 -6.12 -12.17
C PHE A 697 -20.87 -5.61 -13.00
N PHE A 698 -20.55 -6.34 -14.06
CA PHE A 698 -19.39 -6.06 -14.90
C PHE A 698 -19.77 -6.16 -16.37
N ALA A 699 -19.30 -5.21 -17.18
CA ALA A 699 -19.33 -5.26 -18.63
C ALA A 699 -17.90 -5.16 -19.16
N GLY A 700 -17.39 -6.23 -19.75
CA GLY A 700 -16.06 -6.26 -20.36
C GLY A 700 -16.06 -5.73 -21.79
N ASN A 701 -14.87 -5.34 -22.29
CA ASN A 701 -14.67 -4.72 -23.60
C ASN A 701 -15.56 -3.49 -23.84
N TYR A 702 -15.79 -2.69 -22.80
CA TYR A 702 -16.60 -1.49 -22.90
C TYR A 702 -15.98 -0.49 -23.88
N ASP A 703 -16.66 -0.24 -24.99
CA ASP A 703 -16.18 0.57 -26.11
C ASP A 703 -16.56 2.06 -25.98
N GLY A 704 -17.25 2.43 -24.90
CA GLY A 704 -17.81 3.76 -24.73
C GLY A 704 -19.26 3.90 -25.21
N SER A 705 -19.91 2.80 -25.60
CA SER A 705 -21.32 2.82 -26.00
C SER A 705 -22.23 3.38 -24.90
N PRO A 706 -23.20 4.25 -25.25
CA PRO A 706 -24.12 4.81 -24.27
C PRO A 706 -25.13 3.77 -23.76
N SER A 707 -25.23 2.60 -24.38
CA SER A 707 -26.11 1.51 -23.94
C SER A 707 -25.32 0.20 -23.94
N PHE A 708 -25.34 -0.52 -22.82
CA PHE A 708 -24.62 -1.79 -22.68
C PHE A 708 -25.23 -2.68 -21.61
N THR A 709 -24.86 -3.96 -21.64
CA THR A 709 -25.34 -4.98 -20.72
C THR A 709 -24.22 -5.39 -19.77
N ALA A 710 -24.53 -5.59 -18.49
CA ALA A 710 -23.59 -6.03 -17.46
C ALA A 710 -24.15 -7.23 -16.66
N GLN A 711 -23.26 -8.11 -16.22
CA GLN A 711 -23.63 -9.36 -15.54
C GLN A 711 -22.99 -9.45 -14.15
N ASP A 712 -23.67 -10.15 -13.24
CA ASP A 712 -23.24 -10.44 -11.85
C ASP A 712 -21.98 -11.33 -11.81
N ASP A 713 -21.01 -11.03 -10.92
CA ASP A 713 -19.75 -11.78 -10.71
C ASP A 713 -19.90 -12.99 -9.76
N ASP A 714 -21.09 -13.22 -9.20
CA ASP A 714 -21.27 -14.29 -8.20
C ASP A 714 -21.30 -15.71 -8.83
N ARG A 715 -20.20 -16.45 -8.64
CA ARG A 715 -19.87 -17.74 -9.25
C ARG A 715 -20.68 -18.94 -8.71
N GLY A 716 -22.01 -18.90 -8.78
CA GLY A 716 -22.82 -20.06 -8.40
C GLY A 716 -24.35 -19.98 -8.51
N VAL A 717 -24.94 -18.88 -8.98
CA VAL A 717 -26.40 -18.68 -9.10
C VAL A 717 -26.70 -18.16 -10.52
N PRO A 718 -27.87 -18.43 -11.13
CA PRO A 718 -28.18 -17.96 -12.49
C PRO A 718 -27.83 -16.48 -12.71
N ASN A 719 -27.02 -16.22 -13.75
CA ASN A 719 -26.50 -14.92 -14.15
C ASN A 719 -27.59 -13.84 -14.11
N LYS A 720 -27.56 -12.98 -13.09
CA LYS A 720 -28.37 -11.77 -13.07
C LYS A 720 -27.77 -10.77 -14.05
N GLU A 721 -28.62 -10.22 -14.90
CA GLU A 721 -28.22 -9.29 -15.95
C GLU A 721 -28.93 -7.94 -15.75
N ILE A 722 -28.18 -6.87 -16.01
CA ILE A 722 -28.70 -5.51 -16.06
C ILE A 722 -28.36 -4.87 -17.41
N LYS A 723 -29.25 -4.01 -17.88
CA LYS A 723 -28.99 -3.09 -18.99
C LYS A 723 -28.76 -1.69 -18.43
N VAL A 724 -27.68 -1.05 -18.84
CA VAL A 724 -27.28 0.30 -18.45
C VAL A 724 -27.35 1.21 -19.66
N ASP A 725 -28.15 2.26 -19.56
CA ASP A 725 -28.32 3.31 -20.56
C ASP A 725 -27.85 4.65 -19.97
N ILE A 726 -26.81 5.24 -20.56
CA ILE A 726 -26.34 6.60 -20.29
C ILE A 726 -27.22 7.56 -21.11
N THR A 727 -28.12 8.25 -20.43
CA THR A 727 -29.15 9.10 -21.07
C THR A 727 -28.72 10.56 -21.20
N GLY A 728 -27.63 10.97 -20.54
CA GLY A 728 -27.05 12.29 -20.68
C GLY A 728 -25.76 12.45 -19.87
N GLU A 729 -24.88 13.35 -20.32
CA GLU A 729 -23.68 13.79 -19.61
C GLU A 729 -23.75 15.31 -19.46
N ASP A 730 -23.66 15.80 -18.22
CA ASP A 730 -23.48 17.21 -17.90
C ASP A 730 -22.03 17.44 -17.51
N LYS A 731 -21.28 18.12 -18.39
CA LYS A 731 -19.85 18.38 -18.21
C LYS A 731 -19.57 19.51 -17.24
N ASP A 732 -20.51 20.42 -17.01
CA ASP A 732 -20.34 21.54 -16.09
C ASP A 732 -20.66 21.12 -14.65
N ALA A 733 -21.69 20.28 -14.49
CA ALA A 733 -22.04 19.67 -13.21
C ALA A 733 -21.19 18.41 -12.89
N HIS A 734 -20.41 17.91 -13.85
CA HIS A 734 -19.68 16.63 -13.78
C HIS A 734 -20.59 15.44 -13.42
N THR A 735 -21.75 15.33 -14.07
CA THR A 735 -22.74 14.28 -13.78
C THR A 735 -23.12 13.43 -14.99
N LEU A 736 -23.58 12.21 -14.71
CA LEU A 736 -24.13 11.26 -15.69
C LEU A 736 -25.56 10.88 -15.32
N SER A 737 -26.49 11.12 -16.23
CA SER A 737 -27.85 10.59 -16.15
C SER A 737 -27.83 9.13 -16.63
N VAL A 738 -28.33 8.23 -15.79
CA VAL A 738 -28.32 6.78 -16.05
C VAL A 738 -29.69 6.17 -15.83
N GLN A 739 -30.04 5.21 -16.69
CA GLN A 739 -31.18 4.32 -16.56
C GLN A 739 -30.66 2.88 -16.55
N ILE A 740 -30.91 2.17 -15.46
CA ILE A 740 -30.56 0.77 -15.24
C ILE A 740 -31.85 -0.04 -15.16
N SER A 741 -31.91 -1.16 -15.86
CA SER A 741 -33.07 -2.07 -15.88
C SER A 741 -32.62 -3.53 -15.86
N GLY A 742 -33.53 -4.47 -15.57
CA GLY A 742 -33.24 -5.90 -15.49
C GLY A 742 -33.34 -6.43 -14.06
N ALA A 743 -32.31 -7.14 -13.60
CA ALA A 743 -32.27 -7.75 -12.27
C ALA A 743 -32.44 -6.75 -11.11
N VAL A 744 -32.05 -5.49 -11.33
CA VAL A 744 -32.36 -4.34 -10.49
C VAL A 744 -32.63 -3.13 -11.40
N SER A 745 -33.54 -2.24 -10.97
CA SER A 745 -33.87 -1.03 -11.72
C SER A 745 -33.48 0.21 -10.94
N PHE A 746 -32.87 1.18 -11.63
CA PHE A 746 -32.48 2.47 -11.07
C PHE A 746 -32.58 3.53 -12.17
N THR A 747 -33.03 4.73 -11.84
CA THR A 747 -32.94 5.88 -12.73
C THR A 747 -32.54 7.07 -11.90
N GLY A 748 -31.46 7.74 -12.29
CA GLY A 748 -30.93 8.83 -11.50
C GLY A 748 -29.71 9.47 -12.12
N VAL A 749 -29.14 10.41 -11.38
CA VAL A 749 -27.96 11.17 -11.77
C VAL A 749 -26.79 10.76 -10.88
N LEU A 750 -25.69 10.32 -11.48
CA LEU A 750 -24.45 9.97 -10.81
C LEU A 750 -23.50 11.17 -10.87
N THR A 751 -22.85 11.49 -9.75
CA THR A 751 -21.88 12.60 -9.66
C THR A 751 -20.46 12.06 -9.70
N PHE A 752 -19.59 12.72 -10.47
CA PHE A 752 -18.17 12.39 -10.52
C PHE A 752 -17.49 12.66 -9.17
N SER A 753 -16.65 11.73 -8.71
CA SER A 753 -15.92 11.86 -7.45
C SER A 753 -14.41 11.62 -7.57
N GLY A 754 -13.87 11.49 -8.79
CA GLY A 754 -12.43 11.25 -9.00
C GLY A 754 -11.95 9.89 -8.48
N ARG A 755 -10.64 9.65 -8.60
CA ARG A 755 -9.91 8.55 -7.94
C ARG A 755 -8.77 9.13 -7.12
N ALA A 756 -8.43 8.47 -6.02
CA ALA A 756 -7.26 8.82 -5.22
C ALA A 756 -5.95 8.73 -6.01
N ILE A 757 -4.91 9.37 -5.47
CA ILE A 757 -3.55 9.23 -6.00
C ILE A 757 -3.17 7.74 -6.04
N PRO A 758 -2.73 7.21 -7.19
CA PRO A 758 -2.45 5.79 -7.32
C PRO A 758 -1.40 5.28 -6.32
N GLU A 759 -1.68 4.18 -5.65
CA GLU A 759 -0.74 3.52 -4.73
C GLU A 759 0.00 2.35 -5.38
N SER A 760 -0.50 1.87 -6.51
CA SER A 760 0.08 0.73 -7.23
C SER A 760 0.00 0.91 -8.74
N TRP A 761 0.93 0.28 -9.45
CA TRP A 761 1.05 0.37 -10.89
C TRP A 761 -0.20 -0.09 -11.67
N ASP A 762 -0.95 -1.06 -11.13
CA ASP A 762 -2.20 -1.57 -11.70
C ASP A 762 -3.40 -0.60 -11.59
N GLU A 763 -3.21 0.56 -10.94
CA GLU A 763 -4.24 1.60 -10.87
C GLU A 763 -4.17 2.62 -12.01
N PHE A 764 -3.10 2.63 -12.83
CA PHE A 764 -2.91 3.53 -13.99
C PHE A 764 -3.55 3.05 -15.29
#